data_AF-A0A353Z414-F1
#
_entry.id   AF-A0A353Z414-F1
#
_cell.length_a   1.000
_cell.length_b   1.000
_cell.length_c   1.000
_cell.angle_alpha   90.00
_cell.angle_beta   90.00
_cell.angle_gamma   90.00
#
_symmetry.space_group_name_H-M   'P 1'
#
loop_
_entity.id
_entity.type
_entity.pdbx_description
1 polymer ?
#
loop_
_entity_poly.entity_id
_entity_poly.type
_entity_poly.pdbx_seq_one_letter_code
_entity_poly.pdbx_strand_id
1 'polypeptide(L)'
;MFNGWESYDKGMQKLENSHEDNYAKLLTIFIYHNKDELSAINSEMDRSIQKATKVLTTHSITVKPEIDEDKELTPKQREFLNKSEYNKWVDDAYLLMGKSHFHKHEFKEASETFQYIVSNFPNEITQIESRIWLSRISLEQGRIKESENILAELEKETSIPKSLVADFEATLAYQKIQRNDFVQAADHLEKALDAARSRYYKQRYNFILAQLYQKTNNSLLASERYQKVIKLNPPYEMTFNARINLALSYETGTVSRKDIEKQLQKMLRDDKNIDFQDQIYYAWGNLYFKEGDIDKAIDYYTLSASVSKENINQQALTYITLADIYYELPDYIPAQAYYDSAVSIITDDYPNYNVIYAKSISLTNLVENIETVTLQDSVQKLSYLPKAELYAFIDGLIEQEREREARERRLEEERQRAAQFDIQQQFEIQTNTSSWYFYNNTAIDRGRDEFKRKWGARKLEDNWRRANKSSIDPSVEFATNDEAETETDELTPTEKPTDKFSRRYYLVDIPFTDSSMEVSHLRIQRALYNMGDIYSQELKDFNKATNAFEDLLRRYPTYEQRLQVYYKLYSIGKQTENINMVSLYQQKIINEFPESNYAMVLSDPDYFKKMEAQEQKENDAYEHVYNTFNRGDYAQTRLLIEKALREYPESKYMREYDYMQTISNGVIKDTVTFISDLSKLISRYPDSEIAERSQLIIRYLQTENPEAAREQAIKQAATLFKISADEEHFVVVSVPKTQNSNQLMFNIINFNIDNFSESELKVKKDDLNAISLVSVVSFENEEKASEYFSQLQKYPDLFRDVDATNNQVFFISTTNFNLLKRDNKLEQYITYFNDTFRN
;
A
#
# COMPACT_ATOMS: atom_id res chain seq x y z
N MET A 1 -3.61 40.06 -55.64
CA MET A 1 -4.04 38.71 -55.22
C MET A 1 -2.98 37.64 -55.46
N PHE A 2 -2.57 37.33 -56.70
CA PHE A 2 -1.60 36.24 -56.98
C PHE A 2 -0.36 36.21 -56.06
N ASN A 3 0.41 37.31 -56.00
CA ASN A 3 1.61 37.41 -55.16
C ASN A 3 1.34 37.29 -53.64
N GLY A 4 0.10 37.48 -53.21
CA GLY A 4 -0.31 37.29 -51.81
C GLY A 4 -0.53 35.81 -51.51
N TRP A 5 -1.33 35.13 -52.34
CA TRP A 5 -1.53 33.68 -52.23
C TRP A 5 -0.22 32.90 -52.40
N GLU A 6 0.64 33.28 -53.35
CA GLU A 6 1.96 32.66 -53.51
C GLU A 6 2.84 32.80 -52.26
N SER A 7 2.77 33.96 -51.58
CA SER A 7 3.49 34.18 -50.33
C SER A 7 2.93 33.31 -49.21
N TYR A 8 1.61 33.25 -49.09
CA TYR A 8 0.91 32.40 -48.13
C TYR A 8 1.26 30.92 -48.32
N ASP A 9 1.14 30.41 -49.54
CA ASP A 9 1.43 29.00 -49.88
C ASP A 9 2.89 28.66 -49.60
N LYS A 10 3.83 29.57 -49.89
CA LYS A 10 5.24 29.40 -49.54
C LYS A 10 5.45 29.32 -48.03
N GLY A 11 4.75 30.15 -47.26
CA GLY A 11 4.76 30.08 -45.80
C GLY A 11 4.24 28.72 -45.31
N MET A 12 3.11 28.26 -45.84
CA MET A 12 2.54 26.96 -45.47
C MET A 12 3.47 25.79 -45.81
N GLN A 13 4.09 25.78 -47.00
CA GLN A 13 5.07 24.76 -47.37
C GLN A 13 6.30 24.77 -46.45
N LYS A 14 6.75 25.96 -46.03
CA LYS A 14 7.86 26.10 -45.09
C LYS A 14 7.51 25.48 -43.73
N LEU A 15 6.31 25.78 -43.22
CA LEU A 15 5.78 25.18 -41.99
C LEU A 15 5.68 23.66 -42.10
N GLU A 16 5.10 23.14 -43.18
CA GLU A 16 4.98 21.69 -43.44
C GLU A 16 6.33 20.97 -43.46
N ASN A 17 7.37 21.60 -44.04
CA ASN A 17 8.70 21.00 -44.15
C ASN A 17 9.53 21.11 -42.86
N SER A 18 9.26 22.09 -42.01
CA SER A 18 9.98 22.29 -40.74
C SER A 18 9.29 21.66 -39.54
N HIS A 19 8.02 21.25 -39.68
CA HIS A 19 7.27 20.65 -38.58
C HIS A 19 7.81 19.26 -38.23
N GLU A 20 8.06 19.04 -36.95
CA GLU A 20 8.49 17.74 -36.41
C GLU A 20 7.35 17.09 -35.63
N ASP A 21 6.88 15.95 -36.13
CA ASP A 21 5.81 15.18 -35.50
C ASP A 21 6.34 14.36 -34.31
N ASN A 22 5.59 14.35 -33.20
CA ASN A 22 5.80 13.40 -32.12
C ASN A 22 4.91 12.16 -32.29
N TYR A 23 5.45 11.13 -32.93
CA TYR A 23 4.74 9.89 -33.26
C TYR A 23 4.36 9.02 -32.06
N ALA A 24 4.89 9.29 -30.86
CA ALA A 24 4.46 8.63 -29.62
C ALA A 24 3.08 9.12 -29.14
N LYS A 25 2.56 10.22 -29.72
CA LYS A 25 1.24 10.77 -29.43
C LYS A 25 0.37 10.72 -30.69
N LEU A 26 -0.95 10.87 -30.50
CA LEU A 26 -1.85 11.12 -31.62
C LEU A 26 -1.43 12.41 -32.32
N LEU A 27 -1.08 12.33 -33.61
CA LEU A 27 -0.66 13.51 -34.36
C LEU A 27 -1.84 14.48 -34.50
N THR A 28 -1.53 15.77 -34.47
CA THR A 28 -2.55 16.80 -34.63
C THR A 28 -3.01 16.85 -36.08
N ILE A 29 -4.31 17.01 -36.34
CA ILE A 29 -4.81 17.13 -37.71
C ILE A 29 -4.18 18.34 -38.41
N PHE A 30 -3.99 19.42 -37.66
CA PHE A 30 -3.38 20.64 -38.12
C PHE A 30 -2.06 20.94 -37.40
N ILE A 31 -1.14 21.64 -38.07
CA ILE A 31 0.23 21.89 -37.57
C ILE A 31 0.44 23.35 -37.10
N TYR A 32 -0.63 24.03 -36.70
CA TYR A 32 -0.60 25.45 -36.34
C TYR A 32 -0.76 25.71 -34.83
N HIS A 33 -0.48 24.73 -33.98
CA HIS A 33 -0.59 24.86 -32.53
C HIS A 33 0.68 25.42 -31.87
N ASN A 34 1.86 25.18 -32.47
CA ASN A 34 3.13 25.61 -31.93
C ASN A 34 3.46 27.04 -32.38
N LYS A 35 3.40 28.00 -31.44
CA LYS A 35 3.68 29.41 -31.71
C LYS A 35 5.10 29.67 -32.18
N ASP A 36 6.07 28.89 -31.70
CA ASP A 36 7.48 29.07 -32.06
C ASP A 36 7.73 28.65 -33.52
N GLU A 37 7.13 27.54 -33.95
CA GLU A 37 7.16 27.10 -35.36
C GLU A 37 6.47 28.10 -36.29
N LEU A 38 5.34 28.67 -35.88
CA LEU A 38 4.61 29.67 -36.66
C LEU A 38 5.37 30.98 -36.82
N SER A 39 6.23 31.35 -35.87
CA SER A 39 7.06 32.55 -36.01
C SER A 39 7.97 32.50 -37.24
N ALA A 40 8.34 31.29 -37.69
CA ALA A 40 9.19 31.07 -38.86
C ALA A 40 8.53 31.47 -40.18
N ILE A 41 7.20 31.62 -40.22
CA ILE A 41 6.43 31.98 -41.42
C ILE A 41 5.87 33.41 -41.38
N ASN A 42 6.17 34.18 -40.33
CA ASN A 42 5.63 35.54 -40.16
C ASN A 42 5.96 36.45 -41.33
N SER A 43 7.16 36.37 -41.90
CA SER A 43 7.54 37.19 -43.06
C SER A 43 6.68 36.94 -44.29
N GLU A 44 6.33 35.68 -44.52
CA GLU A 44 5.48 35.23 -45.60
C GLU A 44 4.02 35.68 -45.37
N MET A 45 3.55 35.58 -44.12
CA MET A 45 2.21 36.04 -43.72
C MET A 45 2.07 37.57 -43.77
N ASP A 46 3.08 38.33 -43.34
CA ASP A 46 3.09 39.80 -43.42
C ASP A 46 3.02 40.28 -44.87
N ARG A 47 3.75 39.62 -45.78
CA ARG A 47 3.66 39.91 -47.22
C ARG A 47 2.28 39.58 -47.77
N SER A 48 1.65 38.48 -47.34
CA SER A 48 0.28 38.12 -47.73
C SER A 48 -0.72 39.19 -47.28
N ILE A 49 -0.65 39.62 -46.02
CA ILE A 49 -1.46 40.71 -45.44
C ILE A 49 -1.25 41.99 -46.25
N GLN A 50 0.01 42.40 -46.48
CA GLN A 50 0.31 43.61 -47.25
C GLN A 50 -0.33 43.59 -48.65
N LYS A 51 -0.29 42.44 -49.35
CA LYS A 51 -0.91 42.31 -50.68
C LYS A 51 -2.44 42.29 -50.61
N ALA A 52 -3.03 41.67 -49.59
CA ALA A 52 -4.46 41.71 -49.35
C ALA A 52 -4.93 43.14 -49.05
N THR A 53 -4.31 43.82 -48.08
CA THR A 53 -4.63 45.22 -47.73
C THR A 53 -4.53 46.16 -48.92
N LYS A 54 -3.54 45.97 -49.82
CA LYS A 54 -3.45 46.75 -51.05
C LYS A 54 -4.70 46.59 -51.93
N VAL A 55 -5.20 45.37 -52.11
CA VAL A 55 -6.42 45.14 -52.90
C VAL A 55 -7.63 45.80 -52.24
N LEU A 56 -7.78 45.63 -50.93
CA LEU A 56 -8.88 46.22 -50.17
C LEU A 56 -8.89 47.75 -50.27
N THR A 57 -7.72 48.38 -50.18
CA THR A 57 -7.59 49.84 -50.19
C THR A 57 -7.70 50.46 -51.58
N THR A 58 -7.24 49.80 -52.64
CA THR A 58 -7.19 50.40 -53.98
C THR A 58 -8.26 49.91 -54.95
N HIS A 59 -8.98 48.82 -54.61
CA HIS A 59 -9.88 48.16 -55.55
C HIS A 59 -11.26 47.79 -54.98
N SER A 60 -11.57 48.11 -53.73
CA SER A 60 -12.95 47.96 -53.21
C SER A 60 -13.90 48.89 -53.95
N ILE A 61 -15.06 48.35 -54.34
CA ILE A 61 -16.13 49.05 -55.05
C ILE A 61 -17.44 48.77 -54.32
N THR A 62 -17.84 49.71 -53.47
CA THR A 62 -19.11 49.65 -52.73
C THR A 62 -20.22 50.47 -53.40
N VAL A 63 -19.87 51.26 -54.42
CA VAL A 63 -20.83 52.06 -55.19
C VAL A 63 -21.62 51.14 -56.11
N LYS A 64 -22.95 51.20 -56.00
CA LYS A 64 -23.88 50.41 -56.83
C LYS A 64 -23.69 50.75 -58.32
N PRO A 65 -23.52 49.74 -59.20
CA PRO A 65 -23.43 49.97 -60.64
C PRO A 65 -24.68 50.64 -61.20
N GLU A 66 -24.51 51.56 -62.14
CA GLU A 66 -25.62 52.18 -62.88
C GLU A 66 -26.33 51.13 -63.75
N ILE A 67 -27.67 51.23 -63.81
CA ILE A 67 -28.53 50.33 -64.59
C ILE A 67 -29.44 51.20 -65.44
N ASP A 68 -29.68 50.73 -66.66
CA ASP A 68 -30.73 51.24 -67.54
C ASP A 68 -32.12 50.95 -66.95
N GLU A 69 -32.83 52.00 -66.50
CA GLU A 69 -34.13 51.90 -65.80
C GLU A 69 -35.22 51.22 -66.65
N ASP A 70 -35.06 51.20 -67.98
CA ASP A 70 -36.04 50.67 -68.94
C ASP A 70 -35.89 49.16 -69.21
N LYS A 71 -34.91 48.47 -68.59
CA LYS A 71 -34.66 47.03 -68.79
C LYS A 71 -35.04 46.18 -67.58
N GLU A 72 -35.83 45.14 -67.80
CA GLU A 72 -36.12 44.14 -66.77
C GLU A 72 -34.84 43.42 -66.29
N LEU A 73 -34.60 43.44 -64.99
CA LEU A 73 -33.46 42.77 -64.37
C LEU A 73 -33.67 41.26 -64.26
N THR A 74 -32.74 40.49 -64.82
CA THR A 74 -32.66 39.04 -64.60
C THR A 74 -32.43 38.72 -63.11
N PRO A 75 -32.82 37.53 -62.61
CA PRO A 75 -32.55 37.13 -61.23
C PRO A 75 -31.08 37.27 -60.83
N LYS A 76 -30.15 36.91 -61.72
CA LYS A 76 -28.70 37.04 -61.50
C LYS A 76 -28.25 38.50 -61.38
N GLN A 77 -28.83 39.41 -62.16
CA GLN A 77 -28.52 40.83 -62.05
C GLN A 77 -29.07 41.41 -60.75
N ARG A 78 -30.28 41.03 -60.33
CA ARG A 78 -30.85 41.43 -59.02
C ARG A 78 -29.97 40.96 -57.86
N GLU A 79 -29.52 39.71 -57.92
CA GLU A 79 -28.61 39.13 -56.93
C GLU A 79 -27.26 39.88 -56.89
N PHE A 80 -26.67 40.15 -58.05
CA PHE A 80 -25.43 40.93 -58.15
C PHE A 80 -25.59 42.34 -57.56
N LEU A 81 -26.71 43.02 -57.85
CA LEU A 81 -26.98 44.38 -57.37
C LEU A 81 -27.29 44.47 -55.87
N ASN A 82 -27.67 43.35 -55.25
CA ASN A 82 -27.88 43.24 -53.81
C ASN A 82 -26.59 42.98 -53.02
N LYS A 83 -25.44 42.83 -53.70
CA LYS A 83 -24.15 42.72 -53.03
C LYS A 83 -23.72 44.07 -52.44
N SER A 84 -23.03 44.00 -51.31
CA SER A 84 -22.41 45.15 -50.62
C SER A 84 -21.10 45.60 -51.28
N GLU A 85 -20.51 44.73 -52.11
CA GLU A 85 -19.22 44.90 -52.76
C GLU A 85 -19.28 44.28 -54.17
N TYR A 86 -18.80 45.02 -55.16
CA TYR A 86 -18.91 44.67 -56.58
C TYR A 86 -17.60 44.18 -57.20
N ASN A 87 -16.48 44.24 -56.47
CA ASN A 87 -15.23 43.62 -56.88
C ASN A 87 -15.12 42.19 -56.34
N LYS A 88 -15.08 41.23 -57.28
CA LYS A 88 -14.96 39.79 -57.04
C LYS A 88 -13.70 39.29 -56.31
N TRP A 89 -12.74 40.17 -56.02
CA TRP A 89 -11.48 39.81 -55.35
C TRP A 89 -11.39 40.31 -53.91
N VAL A 90 -12.38 41.09 -53.46
CA VAL A 90 -12.33 41.73 -52.14
C VAL A 90 -12.58 40.74 -51.02
N ASP A 91 -13.53 39.82 -51.19
CA ASP A 91 -13.78 38.73 -50.27
C ASP A 91 -12.58 37.77 -50.19
N ASP A 92 -11.99 37.40 -51.33
CA ASP A 92 -10.73 36.62 -51.37
C ASP A 92 -9.58 37.33 -50.65
N ALA A 93 -9.49 38.67 -50.76
CA ALA A 93 -8.48 39.47 -50.08
C ALA A 93 -8.67 39.47 -48.56
N TYR A 94 -9.91 39.66 -48.08
CA TYR A 94 -10.22 39.51 -46.66
C TYR A 94 -9.93 38.09 -46.16
N LEU A 95 -10.30 37.06 -46.93
CA LEU A 95 -10.07 35.67 -46.56
C LEU A 95 -8.56 35.39 -46.41
N LEU A 96 -7.75 35.80 -47.38
CA LEU A 96 -6.29 35.69 -47.33
C LEU A 96 -5.71 36.42 -46.11
N MET A 97 -6.22 37.62 -45.80
CA MET A 97 -5.79 38.41 -44.65
C MET A 97 -6.14 37.70 -43.33
N GLY A 98 -7.36 37.20 -43.18
CA GLY A 98 -7.81 36.46 -42.00
C GLY A 98 -6.99 35.18 -41.77
N LYS A 99 -6.74 34.40 -42.82
CA LYS A 99 -5.88 33.20 -42.77
C LYS A 99 -4.45 33.54 -42.36
N SER A 100 -3.91 34.64 -42.89
CA SER A 100 -2.56 35.09 -42.54
C SER A 100 -2.47 35.52 -41.07
N HIS A 101 -3.44 36.29 -40.56
CA HIS A 101 -3.53 36.64 -39.14
C HIS A 101 -3.67 35.39 -38.25
N PHE A 102 -4.49 34.42 -38.67
CA PHE A 102 -4.66 33.15 -37.96
C PHE A 102 -3.31 32.43 -37.77
N HIS A 103 -2.54 32.28 -38.86
CA HIS A 103 -1.24 31.61 -38.82
C HIS A 103 -0.15 32.42 -38.09
N LYS A 104 -0.38 33.70 -37.83
CA LYS A 104 0.44 34.52 -36.92
C LYS A 104 -0.01 34.45 -35.46
N HIS A 105 -1.04 33.65 -35.15
CA HIS A 105 -1.74 33.62 -33.84
C HIS A 105 -2.35 34.97 -33.44
N GLU A 106 -2.63 35.84 -34.41
CA GLU A 106 -3.35 37.10 -34.25
C GLU A 106 -4.87 36.81 -34.31
N PHE A 107 -5.34 36.00 -33.36
CA PHE A 107 -6.70 35.43 -33.40
C PHE A 107 -7.81 36.47 -33.32
N LYS A 108 -7.54 37.63 -32.69
CA LYS A 108 -8.52 38.72 -32.62
C LYS A 108 -8.72 39.33 -34.01
N GLU A 109 -7.64 39.72 -34.66
CA GLU A 109 -7.60 40.30 -36.00
C GLU A 109 -8.17 39.32 -37.04
N ALA A 110 -7.82 38.04 -36.92
CA ALA A 110 -8.37 36.97 -37.74
C ALA A 110 -9.90 36.84 -37.54
N SER A 111 -10.37 36.78 -36.29
CA SER A 111 -11.80 36.65 -35.97
C SER A 111 -12.61 37.83 -36.50
N GLU A 112 -12.13 39.07 -36.27
CA GLU A 112 -12.79 40.29 -36.77
C GLU A 112 -12.87 40.26 -38.30
N THR A 113 -11.80 39.84 -38.97
CA THR A 113 -11.76 39.71 -40.43
C THR A 113 -12.74 38.65 -40.94
N PHE A 114 -12.78 37.47 -40.33
CA PHE A 114 -13.71 36.41 -40.73
C PHE A 114 -15.17 36.78 -40.43
N GLN A 115 -15.45 37.42 -39.29
CA GLN A 115 -16.79 37.92 -38.97
C GLN A 115 -17.27 38.98 -39.95
N TYR A 116 -16.36 39.88 -40.38
CA TYR A 116 -16.64 40.83 -41.44
C TYR A 116 -17.06 40.10 -42.72
N ILE A 117 -16.36 39.02 -43.10
CA ILE A 117 -16.73 38.25 -44.29
C ILE A 117 -18.12 37.64 -44.14
N VAL A 118 -18.37 37.00 -42.98
CA VAL A 118 -19.65 36.32 -42.68
C VAL A 118 -20.84 37.28 -42.79
N SER A 119 -20.67 38.54 -42.37
CA SER A 119 -21.72 39.57 -42.40
C SER A 119 -21.88 40.24 -43.76
N ASN A 120 -20.80 40.46 -44.51
CA ASN A 120 -20.82 41.31 -45.72
C ASN A 120 -20.89 40.53 -47.03
N PHE A 121 -20.52 39.25 -47.06
CA PHE A 121 -20.53 38.41 -48.27
C PHE A 121 -21.44 37.18 -48.11
N PRO A 122 -22.76 37.35 -47.87
CA PRO A 122 -23.66 36.22 -47.75
C PRO A 122 -23.73 35.42 -49.06
N ASN A 123 -23.87 34.09 -48.94
CA ASN A 123 -23.96 33.14 -50.06
C ASN A 123 -22.67 32.97 -50.89
N GLU A 124 -21.55 33.56 -50.49
CA GLU A 124 -20.24 33.31 -51.10
C GLU A 124 -19.53 32.12 -50.45
N ILE A 125 -18.67 31.43 -51.20
CA ILE A 125 -17.84 30.32 -50.67
C ILE A 125 -16.95 30.81 -49.51
N THR A 126 -16.47 32.04 -49.61
CA THR A 126 -15.65 32.73 -48.59
C THR A 126 -16.39 32.87 -47.26
N GLN A 127 -17.72 32.97 -47.27
CA GLN A 127 -18.56 32.99 -46.06
C GLN A 127 -18.47 31.66 -45.29
N ILE A 128 -18.63 30.55 -46.02
CA ILE A 128 -18.57 29.19 -45.45
C ILE A 128 -17.15 28.91 -44.94
N GLU A 129 -16.12 29.21 -45.75
CA GLU A 129 -14.73 29.04 -45.34
C GLU A 129 -14.40 29.86 -44.09
N SER A 130 -14.90 31.10 -43.99
CA SER A 130 -14.70 31.96 -42.81
C SER A 130 -15.33 31.39 -41.55
N ARG A 131 -16.51 30.75 -41.64
CA ARG A 131 -17.12 30.05 -40.49
C ARG A 131 -16.30 28.83 -40.07
N ILE A 132 -15.72 28.09 -41.01
CA ILE A 132 -14.79 26.98 -40.69
C ILE A 132 -13.57 27.53 -39.93
N TRP A 133 -12.99 28.64 -40.38
CA TRP A 133 -11.86 29.28 -39.68
C TRP A 133 -12.24 29.84 -38.31
N LEU A 134 -13.41 30.46 -38.15
CA LEU A 134 -13.92 30.88 -36.84
C LEU A 134 -14.08 29.70 -35.89
N SER A 135 -14.56 28.56 -36.38
CA SER A 135 -14.61 27.32 -35.60
C SER A 135 -13.22 26.85 -35.18
N ARG A 136 -12.23 26.87 -36.08
CA ARG A 136 -10.82 26.55 -35.75
C ARG A 136 -10.26 27.48 -34.68
N ILE A 137 -10.48 28.79 -34.78
CA ILE A 137 -10.07 29.76 -33.76
C ILE A 137 -10.69 29.42 -32.40
N SER A 138 -11.98 29.10 -32.38
CA SER A 138 -12.67 28.70 -31.15
C SER A 138 -12.05 27.44 -30.55
N LEU A 139 -11.68 26.44 -31.35
CA LEU A 139 -10.99 25.23 -30.88
C LEU A 139 -9.58 25.52 -30.33
N GLU A 140 -8.80 26.40 -30.98
CA GLU A 140 -7.47 26.81 -30.49
C GLU A 140 -7.56 27.55 -29.14
N GLN A 141 -8.65 28.27 -28.91
CA GLN A 141 -8.88 29.00 -27.67
C GLN A 141 -9.60 28.16 -26.60
N GLY A 142 -9.81 26.86 -26.83
CA GLY A 142 -10.51 25.96 -25.91
C GLY A 142 -12.02 26.22 -25.80
N ARG A 143 -12.60 27.05 -26.67
CA ARG A 143 -14.03 27.38 -26.75
C ARG A 143 -14.80 26.33 -27.56
N ILE A 144 -14.77 25.07 -27.10
CA ILE A 144 -15.31 23.91 -27.84
C ILE A 144 -16.81 24.06 -28.18
N LYS A 145 -17.63 24.55 -27.25
CA LYS A 145 -19.08 24.74 -27.46
C LYS A 145 -19.41 25.74 -28.57
N GLU A 146 -18.60 26.77 -28.71
CA GLU A 146 -18.80 27.78 -29.75
C GLU A 146 -18.47 27.21 -31.13
N SER A 147 -17.37 26.45 -31.23
CA SER A 147 -17.04 25.66 -32.42
C SER A 147 -18.17 24.68 -32.78
N GLU A 148 -18.75 24.00 -31.78
CA GLU A 148 -19.88 23.07 -31.97
C GLU A 148 -21.10 23.76 -32.56
N ASN A 149 -21.49 24.92 -32.05
CA ASN A 149 -22.60 25.68 -32.61
C ASN A 149 -22.33 26.08 -34.07
N ILE A 150 -21.15 26.62 -34.36
CA ILE A 150 -20.78 27.05 -35.72
C ILE A 150 -20.81 25.87 -36.70
N LEU A 151 -20.22 24.73 -36.32
CA LEU A 151 -20.16 23.55 -37.19
C LEU A 151 -21.54 22.90 -37.35
N ALA A 152 -22.34 22.81 -36.29
CA ALA A 152 -23.69 22.24 -36.35
C ALA A 152 -24.65 23.07 -37.21
N GLU A 153 -24.47 24.39 -37.27
CA GLU A 153 -25.21 25.23 -38.22
C GLU A 153 -24.75 25.00 -39.66
N LEU A 154 -23.44 24.89 -39.90
CA LEU A 154 -22.88 24.57 -41.22
C LEU A 154 -23.33 23.18 -41.72
N GLU A 155 -23.51 22.21 -40.83
CA GLU A 155 -24.06 20.89 -41.18
C GLU A 155 -25.55 20.94 -41.59
N LYS A 156 -26.31 21.92 -41.08
CA LYS A 156 -27.76 22.09 -41.36
C LYS A 156 -28.03 22.92 -42.60
N GLU A 157 -27.19 23.90 -42.88
CA GLU A 157 -27.25 24.70 -44.10
C GLU A 157 -26.75 23.86 -45.31
N THR A 158 -27.21 24.16 -46.51
CA THR A 158 -27.07 23.31 -47.72
C THR A 158 -25.62 22.88 -48.05
N SER A 159 -25.47 21.79 -48.83
CA SER A 159 -24.22 21.15 -49.32
C SER A 159 -22.95 22.03 -49.31
N ILE A 160 -22.01 21.70 -48.43
CA ILE A 160 -20.64 22.26 -48.40
C ILE A 160 -19.99 22.18 -49.80
N PRO A 161 -19.41 23.28 -50.32
CA PRO A 161 -18.70 23.26 -51.61
C PRO A 161 -17.60 22.20 -51.64
N LYS A 162 -17.45 21.48 -52.77
CA LYS A 162 -16.45 20.40 -52.92
C LYS A 162 -15.01 20.82 -52.59
N SER A 163 -14.68 22.11 -52.73
CA SER A 163 -13.36 22.65 -52.36
C SER A 163 -13.14 22.73 -50.85
N LEU A 164 -14.21 22.82 -50.05
CA LEU A 164 -14.17 23.01 -48.60
C LEU A 164 -14.48 21.73 -47.81
N VAL A 165 -14.94 20.65 -48.47
CA VAL A 165 -15.29 19.38 -47.77
C VAL A 165 -14.11 18.86 -46.95
N ALA A 166 -12.90 18.86 -47.50
CA ALA A 166 -11.71 18.38 -46.78
C ALA A 166 -11.44 19.21 -45.52
N ASP A 167 -11.52 20.53 -45.63
CA ASP A 167 -11.28 21.46 -44.52
C ASP A 167 -12.36 21.40 -43.44
N PHE A 168 -13.62 21.27 -43.86
CA PHE A 168 -14.77 21.16 -42.98
C PHE A 168 -14.72 19.86 -42.17
N GLU A 169 -14.58 18.72 -42.85
CA GLU A 169 -14.56 17.39 -42.23
C GLU A 169 -13.31 17.21 -41.34
N ALA A 170 -12.15 17.76 -41.73
CA ALA A 170 -10.97 17.77 -40.87
C ALA A 170 -11.18 18.61 -39.60
N THR A 171 -11.95 19.70 -39.68
CA THR A 171 -12.27 20.55 -38.51
C THR A 171 -13.26 19.84 -37.57
N LEU A 172 -14.25 19.14 -38.12
CA LEU A 172 -15.14 18.27 -37.34
C LEU A 172 -14.34 17.16 -36.65
N ALA A 173 -13.48 16.45 -37.38
CA ALA A 173 -12.60 15.44 -36.78
C ALA A 173 -11.74 16.01 -35.65
N TYR A 174 -11.17 17.20 -35.84
CA TYR A 174 -10.36 17.87 -34.81
C TYR A 174 -11.16 18.19 -33.54
N GLN A 175 -12.39 18.70 -33.69
CA GLN A 175 -13.30 18.90 -32.56
C GLN A 175 -13.60 17.58 -31.82
N LYS A 176 -13.87 16.49 -32.54
CA LYS A 176 -14.16 15.18 -31.94
C LYS A 176 -12.95 14.63 -31.17
N ILE A 177 -11.74 14.81 -31.69
CA ILE A 177 -10.49 14.47 -30.99
C ILE A 177 -10.38 15.24 -29.66
N GLN A 178 -10.64 16.54 -29.64
CA GLN A 178 -10.60 17.33 -28.40
C GLN A 178 -11.64 16.87 -27.35
N ARG A 179 -12.72 16.21 -27.79
CA ARG A 179 -13.75 15.60 -26.93
C ARG A 179 -13.45 14.14 -26.54
N ASN A 180 -12.32 13.59 -26.99
CA ASN A 180 -11.97 12.17 -26.88
C ASN A 180 -12.96 11.22 -27.57
N ASP A 181 -13.75 11.70 -28.54
CA ASP A 181 -14.63 10.87 -29.37
C ASP A 181 -13.88 10.38 -30.61
N PHE A 182 -13.02 9.38 -30.41
CA PHE A 182 -12.11 8.90 -31.45
C PHE A 182 -12.81 8.16 -32.60
N VAL A 183 -14.01 7.59 -32.36
CA VAL A 183 -14.79 6.90 -33.38
C VAL A 183 -15.33 7.92 -34.39
N GLN A 184 -16.06 8.94 -33.92
CA GLN A 184 -16.57 9.98 -34.81
C GLN A 184 -15.44 10.80 -35.45
N ALA A 185 -14.33 10.99 -34.73
CA ALA A 185 -13.14 11.62 -35.31
C ALA A 185 -12.62 10.86 -36.53
N ALA A 186 -12.58 9.52 -36.48
CA ALA A 186 -12.16 8.70 -37.60
C ALA A 186 -13.12 8.84 -38.79
N ASP A 187 -14.44 8.77 -38.55
CA ASP A 187 -15.46 8.89 -39.61
C ASP A 187 -15.34 10.22 -40.38
N HIS A 188 -15.20 11.33 -39.66
CA HIS A 188 -15.01 12.63 -40.29
C HIS A 188 -13.65 12.74 -41.00
N LEU A 189 -12.58 12.19 -40.41
CA LEU A 189 -11.26 12.23 -41.03
C LEU A 189 -11.16 11.37 -42.30
N GLU A 190 -11.93 10.28 -42.41
CA GLU A 190 -12.07 9.51 -43.65
C GLU A 190 -12.68 10.36 -44.77
N LYS A 191 -13.77 11.08 -44.49
CA LYS A 191 -14.39 12.01 -45.46
C LYS A 191 -13.42 13.12 -45.85
N ALA A 192 -12.65 13.63 -44.89
CA ALA A 192 -11.62 14.63 -45.15
C ALA A 192 -10.52 14.08 -46.07
N LEU A 193 -10.09 12.82 -45.86
CA LEU A 193 -9.10 12.15 -46.68
C LEU A 193 -9.58 11.93 -48.13
N ASP A 194 -10.84 11.54 -48.31
CA ASP A 194 -11.43 11.33 -49.65
C ASP A 194 -11.49 12.64 -50.45
N ALA A 195 -11.74 13.76 -49.78
CA ALA A 195 -11.76 15.10 -50.37
C ALA A 195 -10.36 15.75 -50.48
N ALA A 196 -9.33 15.22 -49.81
CA ALA A 196 -8.00 15.83 -49.75
C ALA A 196 -7.30 15.81 -51.12
N ARG A 197 -6.74 16.96 -51.52
CA ARG A 197 -5.98 17.09 -52.79
C ARG A 197 -4.47 16.98 -52.59
N SER A 198 -3.95 17.55 -51.51
CA SER A 198 -2.51 17.54 -51.23
C SER A 198 -2.01 16.16 -50.83
N ARG A 199 -0.84 15.77 -51.35
CA ARG A 199 -0.15 14.55 -50.93
C ARG A 199 0.24 14.59 -49.45
N TYR A 200 0.61 15.77 -48.94
CA TYR A 200 0.93 15.99 -47.53
C TYR A 200 -0.25 15.60 -46.62
N TYR A 201 -1.43 16.19 -46.85
CA TYR A 201 -2.63 15.86 -46.07
C TYR A 201 -3.06 14.40 -46.24
N LYS A 202 -2.90 13.80 -47.43
CA LYS A 202 -3.16 12.35 -47.59
C LYS A 202 -2.25 11.50 -46.71
N GLN A 203 -0.97 11.82 -46.61
CA GLN A 203 -0.02 11.12 -45.74
C GLN A 203 -0.41 11.32 -44.27
N ARG A 204 -0.59 12.57 -43.84
CA ARG A 204 -0.94 12.93 -42.46
C ARG A 204 -2.26 12.31 -42.01
N TYR A 205 -3.32 12.43 -42.81
CA TYR A 205 -4.64 11.90 -42.46
C TYR A 205 -4.67 10.38 -42.42
N ASN A 206 -3.97 9.67 -43.33
CA ASN A 206 -3.86 8.22 -43.19
C ASN A 206 -3.10 7.82 -41.92
N PHE A 207 -2.06 8.56 -41.52
CA PHE A 207 -1.34 8.29 -40.28
C PHE A 207 -2.24 8.49 -39.05
N ILE A 208 -2.94 9.63 -38.99
CA ILE A 208 -3.84 9.95 -37.87
C ILE A 208 -5.01 8.96 -37.83
N LEU A 209 -5.60 8.60 -38.96
CA LEU A 209 -6.63 7.56 -39.03
C LEU A 209 -6.11 6.24 -38.45
N ALA A 210 -4.88 5.85 -38.79
CA ALA A 210 -4.28 4.63 -38.25
C ALA A 210 -4.15 4.68 -36.72
N GLN A 211 -3.73 5.82 -36.17
CA GLN A 211 -3.67 6.05 -34.72
C GLN A 211 -5.05 6.08 -34.05
N LEU A 212 -6.06 6.67 -34.69
CA LEU A 212 -7.45 6.65 -34.21
C LEU A 212 -8.01 5.23 -34.19
N TYR A 213 -7.70 4.42 -35.20
CA TYR A 213 -8.07 3.00 -35.24
C TYR A 213 -7.34 2.18 -34.18
N GLN A 214 -6.06 2.43 -33.91
CA GLN A 214 -5.36 1.83 -32.77
C GLN A 214 -6.06 2.16 -31.44
N LYS A 215 -6.42 3.43 -31.22
CA LYS A 215 -7.11 3.88 -30.01
C LYS A 215 -8.52 3.31 -29.84
N THR A 216 -9.16 2.91 -30.95
CA THR A 216 -10.49 2.29 -30.96
C THR A 216 -10.42 0.77 -31.10
N ASN A 217 -9.24 0.16 -30.92
CA ASN A 217 -8.98 -1.28 -31.01
C ASN A 217 -9.34 -1.91 -32.38
N ASN A 218 -9.29 -1.14 -33.46
CA ASN A 218 -9.54 -1.60 -34.82
C ASN A 218 -8.20 -1.85 -35.56
N SER A 219 -7.49 -2.91 -35.17
CA SER A 219 -6.13 -3.20 -35.64
C SER A 219 -6.06 -3.47 -37.15
N LEU A 220 -7.06 -4.16 -37.72
CA LEU A 220 -7.23 -4.33 -39.16
C LEU A 220 -7.17 -3.00 -39.93
N LEU A 221 -8.06 -2.05 -39.59
CA LEU A 221 -8.11 -0.76 -40.27
C LEU A 221 -6.84 0.07 -39.99
N ALA A 222 -6.27 0.00 -38.79
CA ALA A 222 -5.00 0.67 -38.48
C ALA A 222 -3.89 0.19 -39.41
N SER A 223 -3.73 -1.13 -39.56
CA SER A 223 -2.74 -1.75 -40.45
C SER A 223 -2.91 -1.31 -41.91
N GLU A 224 -4.15 -1.31 -42.43
CA GLU A 224 -4.42 -0.84 -43.79
C GLU A 224 -4.03 0.63 -44.00
N ARG A 225 -4.30 1.48 -43.01
CA ARG A 225 -3.97 2.91 -43.08
C ARG A 225 -2.46 3.13 -43.01
N TYR A 226 -1.73 2.43 -42.14
CA TYR A 226 -0.25 2.48 -42.12
C TYR A 226 0.38 1.99 -43.44
N GLN A 227 -0.17 0.95 -44.06
CA GLN A 227 0.28 0.55 -45.39
C GLN A 227 0.06 1.65 -46.43
N LYS A 228 -1.10 2.32 -46.41
CA LYS A 228 -1.38 3.45 -47.31
C LYS A 228 -0.39 4.58 -47.10
N VAL A 229 -0.03 4.90 -45.85
CA VAL A 229 1.04 5.86 -45.54
C VAL A 229 2.34 5.45 -46.22
N ILE A 230 2.81 4.22 -46.01
CA ILE A 230 4.10 3.75 -46.58
C ILE A 230 4.09 3.84 -48.12
N LYS A 231 2.98 3.46 -48.77
CA LYS A 231 2.83 3.54 -50.24
C LYS A 231 2.85 4.98 -50.77
N LEU A 232 2.45 5.96 -49.95
CA LEU A 232 2.51 7.38 -50.30
C LEU A 232 3.92 7.96 -50.18
N ASN A 233 4.94 7.17 -49.81
CA ASN A 233 6.35 7.56 -49.63
C ASN A 233 6.50 8.93 -48.93
N PRO A 234 6.11 9.05 -47.64
CA PRO A 234 6.31 10.25 -46.84
C PRO A 234 7.79 10.42 -46.46
N PRO A 235 8.16 11.49 -45.73
CA PRO A 235 9.49 11.63 -45.14
C PRO A 235 9.91 10.40 -44.32
N TYR A 236 11.21 10.34 -44.04
CA TYR A 236 11.84 9.17 -43.43
C TYR A 236 11.21 8.81 -42.09
N GLU A 237 11.00 9.79 -41.23
CA GLU A 237 10.50 9.66 -39.86
C GLU A 237 9.08 9.10 -39.86
N MET A 238 8.18 9.62 -40.71
CA MET A 238 6.83 9.08 -40.85
C MET A 238 6.84 7.67 -41.42
N THR A 239 7.73 7.37 -42.38
CA THR A 239 7.86 6.03 -42.96
C THR A 239 8.34 5.02 -41.91
N PHE A 240 9.34 5.39 -41.12
CA PHE A 240 9.86 4.59 -40.01
C PHE A 240 8.74 4.27 -39.03
N ASN A 241 8.06 5.31 -38.52
CA ASN A 241 6.99 5.16 -37.54
C ASN A 241 5.78 4.39 -38.09
N ALA A 242 5.43 4.56 -39.37
CA ALA A 242 4.36 3.80 -40.00
C ALA A 242 4.70 2.31 -40.10
N ARG A 243 5.97 1.94 -40.32
CA ARG A 243 6.40 0.52 -40.35
C ARG A 243 6.40 -0.10 -38.96
N ILE A 244 6.89 0.62 -37.95
CA ILE A 244 6.83 0.18 -36.55
C ILE A 244 5.38 -0.03 -36.14
N ASN A 245 4.52 0.97 -36.34
CA ASN A 245 3.12 0.86 -35.96
C ASN A 245 2.34 -0.16 -36.79
N LEU A 246 2.71 -0.41 -38.04
CA LEU A 246 2.15 -1.52 -38.83
C LEU A 246 2.44 -2.88 -38.17
N ALA A 247 3.65 -3.09 -37.66
CA ALA A 247 3.99 -4.32 -36.94
C ALA A 247 3.23 -4.42 -35.60
N LEU A 248 3.11 -3.30 -34.86
CA LEU A 248 2.34 -3.24 -33.61
C LEU A 248 0.83 -3.46 -33.80
N SER A 249 0.29 -3.05 -34.95
CA SER A 249 -1.12 -3.21 -35.33
C SER A 249 -1.41 -4.48 -36.13
N TYR A 250 -0.44 -5.39 -36.22
CA TYR A 250 -0.61 -6.62 -36.99
C TYR A 250 -1.80 -7.44 -36.48
N GLU A 251 -2.60 -7.93 -37.45
CA GLU A 251 -3.71 -8.83 -37.21
C GLU A 251 -3.76 -9.89 -38.30
N THR A 252 -4.09 -11.13 -37.91
CA THR A 252 -4.15 -12.28 -38.81
C THR A 252 -5.15 -12.03 -39.94
N GLY A 253 -4.70 -12.06 -41.19
CA GLY A 253 -5.51 -11.77 -42.38
C GLY A 253 -5.27 -10.41 -43.04
N THR A 254 -4.39 -9.57 -42.48
CA THR A 254 -3.96 -8.29 -43.09
C THR A 254 -2.78 -8.48 -44.06
N VAL A 255 -1.60 -7.99 -43.68
CA VAL A 255 -0.32 -8.12 -44.37
C VAL A 255 0.24 -9.50 -44.06
N SER A 256 1.01 -10.10 -44.98
CA SER A 256 1.80 -11.27 -44.57
C SER A 256 2.80 -10.88 -43.50
N ARG A 257 2.83 -11.59 -42.35
CA ARG A 257 3.89 -11.46 -41.34
C ARG A 257 5.27 -11.44 -42.00
N LYS A 258 5.54 -12.37 -42.93
CA LYS A 258 6.84 -12.48 -43.62
C LYS A 258 7.24 -11.19 -44.33
N ASP A 259 6.27 -10.40 -44.79
CA ASP A 259 6.54 -9.12 -45.44
C ASP A 259 6.82 -8.02 -44.42
N ILE A 260 6.15 -8.03 -43.26
CA ILE A 260 6.48 -7.15 -42.12
C ILE A 260 7.89 -7.48 -41.61
N GLU A 261 8.23 -8.75 -41.42
CA GLU A 261 9.57 -9.19 -40.99
C GLU A 261 10.67 -8.73 -41.95
N LYS A 262 10.45 -8.89 -43.27
CA LYS A 262 11.39 -8.37 -44.27
C LYS A 262 11.56 -6.85 -44.15
N GLN A 263 10.51 -6.11 -43.77
CA GLN A 263 10.61 -4.66 -43.54
C GLN A 263 11.41 -4.34 -42.28
N LEU A 264 11.10 -4.99 -41.15
CA LEU A 264 11.83 -4.81 -39.89
C LEU A 264 13.31 -5.20 -40.04
N GLN A 265 13.60 -6.32 -40.72
CA GLN A 265 14.97 -6.75 -41.00
C GLN A 265 15.72 -5.74 -41.88
N LYS A 266 15.05 -5.13 -42.88
CA LYS A 266 15.66 -4.04 -43.67
C LYS A 266 15.92 -2.81 -42.81
N MET A 267 15.02 -2.49 -41.87
CA MET A 267 15.20 -1.36 -40.95
C MET A 267 16.42 -1.57 -40.04
N LEU A 268 16.60 -2.77 -39.47
CA LEU A 268 17.78 -3.09 -38.65
C LEU A 268 19.11 -3.01 -39.40
N ARG A 269 19.11 -3.19 -40.72
CA ARG A 269 20.31 -3.11 -41.56
C ARG A 269 20.63 -1.69 -42.04
N ASP A 270 19.72 -0.74 -41.84
CA ASP A 270 19.92 0.65 -42.24
C ASP A 270 20.60 1.40 -41.11
N ASP A 271 21.79 1.95 -41.36
CA ASP A 271 22.61 2.64 -40.36
C ASP A 271 21.87 3.83 -39.72
N LYS A 272 20.88 4.40 -40.41
CA LYS A 272 20.01 5.46 -39.86
C LYS A 272 19.12 5.01 -38.70
N ASN A 273 19.00 3.71 -38.47
CA ASN A 273 18.17 3.11 -37.43
C ASN A 273 18.95 2.57 -36.24
N ILE A 274 20.27 2.80 -36.17
CA ILE A 274 21.11 2.29 -35.06
C ILE A 274 20.52 2.70 -33.70
N ASP A 275 20.08 3.95 -33.57
CA ASP A 275 19.50 4.49 -32.33
C ASP A 275 18.05 4.05 -32.08
N PHE A 276 17.41 3.37 -33.04
CA PHE A 276 16.02 2.92 -32.99
C PHE A 276 15.89 1.39 -33.04
N GLN A 277 16.98 0.65 -32.88
CA GLN A 277 16.96 -0.82 -32.93
C GLN A 277 16.07 -1.42 -31.84
N ASP A 278 16.01 -0.79 -30.67
CA ASP A 278 15.12 -1.20 -29.58
C ASP A 278 13.65 -1.23 -30.01
N GLN A 279 13.16 -0.14 -30.61
CA GLN A 279 11.79 -0.05 -31.13
C GLN A 279 11.52 -1.08 -32.23
N ILE A 280 12.52 -1.36 -33.09
CA ILE A 280 12.37 -2.37 -34.16
C ILE A 280 12.26 -3.77 -33.57
N TYR A 281 13.12 -4.13 -32.61
CA TYR A 281 13.05 -5.42 -31.93
C TYR A 281 11.76 -5.57 -31.11
N TYR A 282 11.32 -4.51 -30.43
CA TYR A 282 10.05 -4.50 -29.71
C TYR A 282 8.85 -4.72 -30.64
N ALA A 283 8.84 -4.06 -31.80
CA ALA A 283 7.81 -4.27 -32.81
C ALA A 283 7.83 -5.71 -33.37
N TRP A 284 9.02 -6.31 -33.47
CA TRP A 284 9.17 -7.71 -33.88
C TRP A 284 8.66 -8.68 -32.80
N GLY A 285 8.94 -8.41 -31.52
CA GLY A 285 8.39 -9.18 -30.40
C GLY A 285 6.86 -9.16 -30.39
N ASN A 286 6.25 -7.99 -30.61
CA ASN A 286 4.78 -7.85 -30.71
C ASN A 286 4.18 -8.66 -31.86
N LEU A 287 4.88 -8.70 -32.99
CA LEU A 287 4.45 -9.50 -34.14
C LEU A 287 4.33 -10.99 -33.79
N TYR A 288 5.32 -11.56 -33.08
CA TYR A 288 5.28 -12.95 -32.62
C TYR A 288 4.29 -13.18 -31.48
N PHE A 289 4.19 -12.23 -30.56
CA PHE A 289 3.23 -12.27 -29.47
C PHE A 289 1.79 -12.38 -29.99
N LYS A 290 1.45 -11.60 -31.03
CA LYS A 290 0.13 -11.64 -31.68
C LYS A 290 -0.17 -12.96 -32.40
N GLU A 291 0.85 -13.68 -32.87
CA GLU A 291 0.68 -15.02 -33.46
C GLU A 291 0.60 -16.14 -32.41
N GLY A 292 0.85 -15.82 -31.13
CA GLY A 292 0.90 -16.79 -30.04
C GLY A 292 2.23 -17.53 -29.89
N ASP A 293 3.28 -17.13 -30.62
CA ASP A 293 4.63 -17.66 -30.46
C ASP A 293 5.37 -16.87 -29.36
N ILE A 294 5.03 -17.19 -28.11
CA ILE A 294 5.46 -16.44 -26.93
C ILE A 294 6.98 -16.53 -26.73
N ASP A 295 7.58 -17.69 -26.98
CA ASP A 295 9.02 -17.90 -26.81
C ASP A 295 9.83 -16.96 -27.71
N LYS A 296 9.48 -16.88 -29.01
CA LYS A 296 10.13 -15.93 -29.91
C LYS A 296 9.82 -14.48 -29.56
N ALA A 297 8.62 -14.20 -29.07
CA ALA A 297 8.28 -12.86 -28.60
C ALA A 297 9.24 -12.42 -27.47
N ILE A 298 9.43 -13.28 -26.47
CA ILE A 298 10.38 -13.08 -25.37
C ILE A 298 11.80 -12.86 -25.89
N ASP A 299 12.27 -13.66 -26.84
CA ASP A 299 13.61 -13.49 -27.44
C ASP A 299 13.78 -12.08 -28.02
N TYR A 300 12.83 -11.62 -28.84
CA TYR A 300 12.91 -10.29 -29.46
C TYR A 300 12.71 -9.14 -28.47
N TYR A 301 11.85 -9.29 -27.46
CA TYR A 301 11.75 -8.31 -26.38
C TYR A 301 13.03 -8.25 -25.55
N THR A 302 13.67 -9.39 -25.30
CA THR A 302 14.96 -9.43 -24.60
C THR A 302 16.04 -8.74 -25.43
N LEU A 303 16.06 -8.95 -26.76
CA LEU A 303 16.93 -8.19 -27.66
C LEU A 303 16.65 -6.69 -27.59
N SER A 304 15.38 -6.27 -27.62
CA SER A 304 14.98 -4.86 -27.45
C SER A 304 15.55 -4.27 -26.14
N ALA A 305 15.38 -4.98 -25.02
CA ALA A 305 15.88 -4.55 -23.72
C ALA A 305 17.42 -4.47 -23.68
N SER A 306 18.12 -5.37 -24.39
CA SER A 306 19.58 -5.42 -24.42
C SER A 306 20.23 -4.27 -25.20
N VAL A 307 19.55 -3.78 -26.23
CA VAL A 307 20.07 -2.69 -27.09
C VAL A 307 19.59 -1.31 -26.65
N SER A 308 18.51 -1.22 -25.87
CA SER A 308 18.00 0.05 -25.35
C SER A 308 18.93 0.60 -24.26
N LYS A 309 19.70 1.64 -24.59
CA LYS A 309 20.67 2.28 -23.68
C LYS A 309 20.31 3.71 -23.31
N GLU A 310 19.75 4.46 -24.25
CA GLU A 310 19.45 5.89 -24.10
C GLU A 310 17.94 6.16 -24.03
N ASN A 311 17.12 5.27 -24.59
CA ASN A 311 15.67 5.42 -24.67
C ASN A 311 14.98 4.79 -23.47
N ILE A 312 15.00 5.53 -22.36
CA ILE A 312 14.38 5.17 -21.07
C ILE A 312 12.92 4.71 -21.24
N ASN A 313 12.14 5.37 -22.09
CA ASN A 313 10.73 5.06 -22.30
C ASN A 313 10.55 3.69 -22.97
N GLN A 314 11.33 3.40 -24.02
CA GLN A 314 11.27 2.11 -24.70
C GLN A 314 11.81 0.98 -23.82
N GLN A 315 12.84 1.27 -23.02
CA GLN A 315 13.38 0.33 -22.05
C GLN A 315 12.33 -0.06 -21.00
N ALA A 316 11.69 0.93 -20.37
CA ALA A 316 10.61 0.72 -19.41
C ALA A 316 9.46 -0.09 -20.02
N LEU A 317 9.00 0.29 -21.22
CA LEU A 317 7.96 -0.42 -21.94
C LEU A 317 8.32 -1.90 -22.18
N THR A 318 9.57 -2.16 -22.58
CA THR A 318 10.06 -3.52 -22.86
C THR A 318 10.12 -4.35 -21.58
N TYR A 319 10.64 -3.80 -20.47
CA TYR A 319 10.67 -4.50 -19.19
C TYR A 319 9.27 -4.80 -18.66
N ILE A 320 8.35 -3.85 -18.71
CA ILE A 320 6.96 -4.09 -18.29
C ILE A 320 6.32 -5.17 -19.16
N THR A 321 6.54 -5.13 -20.48
CA THR A 321 6.01 -6.14 -21.41
C THR A 321 6.53 -7.55 -21.08
N LEU A 322 7.84 -7.70 -20.84
CA LEU A 322 8.43 -8.98 -20.42
C LEU A 322 7.87 -9.42 -19.06
N ALA A 323 7.80 -8.49 -18.11
CA ALA A 323 7.27 -8.77 -16.77
C ALA A 323 5.82 -9.27 -16.82
N ASP A 324 4.97 -8.61 -17.60
CA ASP A 324 3.57 -9.00 -17.81
C ASP A 324 3.49 -10.39 -18.47
N ILE A 325 4.30 -10.67 -19.49
CA ILE A 325 4.32 -12.00 -20.14
C ILE A 325 4.67 -13.10 -19.15
N TYR A 326 5.73 -12.90 -18.36
CA TYR A 326 6.14 -13.88 -17.36
C TYR A 326 5.12 -14.01 -16.22
N TYR A 327 4.49 -12.91 -15.83
CA TYR A 327 3.40 -12.90 -14.85
C TYR A 327 2.19 -13.73 -15.32
N GLU A 328 1.82 -13.62 -16.60
CA GLU A 328 0.72 -14.37 -17.21
C GLU A 328 1.08 -15.83 -17.55
N LEU A 329 2.37 -16.18 -17.62
CA LEU A 329 2.88 -17.57 -17.71
C LEU A 329 3.12 -18.24 -16.34
N PRO A 330 2.58 -17.67 -15.26
CA PRO A 330 3.01 -17.82 -13.87
C PRO A 330 4.52 -18.04 -13.61
N ASP A 331 5.45 -17.47 -14.37
CA ASP A 331 6.88 -17.56 -14.05
C ASP A 331 7.34 -16.32 -13.28
N TYR A 332 7.18 -16.38 -11.96
CA TYR A 332 7.25 -15.18 -11.11
C TYR A 332 8.66 -14.68 -10.85
N ILE A 333 9.70 -15.51 -10.99
CA ILE A 333 11.10 -15.10 -10.81
C ILE A 333 11.53 -14.10 -11.90
N PRO A 334 11.44 -14.43 -13.20
CA PRO A 334 11.73 -13.46 -14.24
C PRO A 334 10.72 -12.30 -14.23
N ALA A 335 9.44 -12.54 -13.92
CA ALA A 335 8.47 -11.45 -13.78
C ALA A 335 8.92 -10.41 -12.73
N GLN A 336 9.37 -10.87 -11.56
CA GLN A 336 9.92 -10.03 -10.49
C GLN A 336 11.10 -9.22 -10.99
N ALA A 337 12.10 -9.86 -11.60
CA ALA A 337 13.30 -9.19 -12.07
C ALA A 337 13.01 -8.08 -13.09
N TYR A 338 12.06 -8.32 -13.99
CA TYR A 338 11.67 -7.31 -14.99
C TYR A 338 10.79 -6.19 -14.40
N TYR A 339 9.88 -6.49 -13.48
CA TYR A 339 9.13 -5.43 -12.79
C TYR A 339 10.04 -4.54 -11.94
N ASP A 340 10.98 -5.13 -11.20
CA ASP A 340 11.96 -4.38 -10.41
C ASP A 340 12.83 -3.48 -11.29
N SER A 341 13.29 -4.03 -12.43
CA SER A 341 14.05 -3.25 -13.42
C SER A 341 13.21 -2.10 -13.98
N ALA A 342 11.94 -2.33 -14.31
CA ALA A 342 11.03 -1.28 -14.76
C ALA A 342 10.83 -0.19 -13.69
N VAL A 343 10.53 -0.57 -12.45
CA VAL A 343 10.34 0.35 -11.30
C VAL A 343 11.58 1.21 -11.04
N SER A 344 12.78 0.67 -11.26
CA SER A 344 14.03 1.43 -11.08
C SER A 344 14.21 2.57 -12.10
N ILE A 345 13.44 2.57 -13.18
CA ILE A 345 13.59 3.46 -14.34
C ILE A 345 12.39 4.41 -14.51
N ILE A 346 11.17 3.95 -14.23
CA ILE A 346 9.95 4.75 -14.39
C ILE A 346 9.76 5.74 -13.24
N THR A 347 9.11 6.86 -13.53
CA THR A 347 8.71 7.90 -12.56
C THR A 347 7.25 7.72 -12.13
N ASP A 348 6.84 8.44 -11.09
CA ASP A 348 5.50 8.37 -10.49
C ASP A 348 4.37 8.87 -11.41
N ASP A 349 4.70 9.66 -12.43
CA ASP A 349 3.79 10.09 -13.49
C ASP A 349 3.60 9.04 -14.61
N TYR A 350 4.32 7.92 -14.57
CA TYR A 350 4.17 6.85 -15.55
C TYR A 350 2.77 6.20 -15.45
N PRO A 351 2.09 5.92 -16.59
CA PRO A 351 0.77 5.28 -16.58
C PRO A 351 0.76 3.97 -15.78
N ASN A 352 -0.19 3.84 -14.85
CA ASN A 352 -0.33 2.68 -13.97
C ASN A 352 0.87 2.38 -13.05
N TYR A 353 1.73 3.37 -12.75
CA TYR A 353 2.88 3.22 -11.85
C TYR A 353 2.55 2.43 -10.57
N ASN A 354 1.47 2.81 -9.86
CA ASN A 354 1.08 2.15 -8.60
C ASN A 354 0.80 0.64 -8.76
N VAL A 355 0.26 0.23 -9.91
CA VAL A 355 -0.03 -1.19 -10.18
C VAL A 355 1.26 -1.95 -10.43
N ILE A 356 2.16 -1.38 -11.23
CA ILE A 356 3.48 -1.96 -11.54
C ILE A 356 4.31 -2.09 -10.26
N TYR A 357 4.33 -1.04 -9.44
CA TYR A 357 5.04 -1.01 -8.16
C TYR A 357 4.49 -2.03 -7.17
N ALA A 358 3.16 -2.14 -7.04
CA ALA A 358 2.54 -3.15 -6.19
C ALA A 358 2.90 -4.59 -6.63
N LYS A 359 2.86 -4.86 -7.94
CA LYS A 359 3.30 -6.16 -8.49
C LYS A 359 4.77 -6.45 -8.17
N SER A 360 5.67 -5.48 -8.35
CA SER A 360 7.10 -5.60 -7.99
C SER A 360 7.27 -6.00 -6.51
N ILE A 361 6.58 -5.34 -5.58
CA ILE A 361 6.65 -5.67 -4.15
C ILE A 361 6.14 -7.08 -3.86
N SER A 362 4.93 -7.41 -4.34
CA SER A 362 4.32 -8.72 -4.13
C SER A 362 5.19 -9.85 -4.65
N LEU A 363 5.76 -9.67 -5.85
CA LEU A 363 6.63 -10.66 -6.46
C LEU A 363 7.99 -10.73 -5.77
N THR A 364 8.54 -9.61 -5.28
CA THR A 364 9.78 -9.60 -4.49
C THR A 364 9.60 -10.39 -3.21
N ASN A 365 8.52 -10.14 -2.47
CA ASN A 365 8.19 -10.91 -1.27
C ASN A 365 8.01 -12.40 -1.61
N LEU A 366 7.36 -12.72 -2.73
CA LEU A 366 7.21 -14.12 -3.15
C LEU A 366 8.58 -14.77 -3.42
N VAL A 367 9.41 -14.12 -4.23
CA VAL A 367 10.71 -14.64 -4.65
C VAL A 367 11.63 -14.83 -3.45
N GLU A 368 11.64 -13.91 -2.48
CA GLU A 368 12.40 -14.08 -1.23
C GLU A 368 12.01 -15.37 -0.48
N ASN A 369 10.72 -15.70 -0.41
CA ASN A 369 10.27 -16.94 0.21
C ASN A 369 10.64 -18.19 -0.63
N ILE A 370 10.55 -18.11 -1.96
CA ILE A 370 11.00 -19.20 -2.87
C ILE A 370 12.51 -19.46 -2.69
N GLU A 371 13.31 -18.39 -2.70
CA GLU A 371 14.76 -18.45 -2.49
C GLU A 371 15.08 -18.99 -1.09
N THR A 372 14.31 -18.62 -0.07
CA THR A 372 14.45 -19.16 1.28
C THR A 372 14.24 -20.68 1.28
N VAL A 373 13.15 -21.19 0.71
CA VAL A 373 12.88 -22.64 0.66
C VAL A 373 13.98 -23.38 -0.11
N THR A 374 14.33 -22.90 -1.30
CA THR A 374 15.36 -23.53 -2.16
C THR A 374 16.75 -23.53 -1.52
N LEU A 375 17.13 -22.43 -0.87
CA LEU A 375 18.37 -22.32 -0.12
C LEU A 375 18.38 -23.28 1.06
N GLN A 376 17.32 -23.28 1.90
CA GLN A 376 17.24 -24.15 3.07
C GLN A 376 17.26 -25.64 2.67
N ASP A 377 16.50 -26.04 1.65
CA ASP A 377 16.53 -27.41 1.11
C ASP A 377 17.95 -27.81 0.66
N SER A 378 18.68 -26.88 0.02
CA SER A 378 20.05 -27.10 -0.43
C SER A 378 21.01 -27.28 0.74
N VAL A 379 21.01 -26.37 1.73
CA VAL A 379 21.94 -26.45 2.87
C VAL A 379 21.62 -27.63 3.79
N GLN A 380 20.35 -28.01 3.96
CA GLN A 380 19.98 -29.23 4.67
C GLN A 380 20.54 -30.46 3.96
N LYS A 381 20.41 -30.54 2.63
CA LYS A 381 20.99 -31.66 1.86
C LYS A 381 22.52 -31.72 2.01
N LEU A 382 23.19 -30.58 2.02
CA LEU A 382 24.64 -30.49 2.22
C LEU A 382 25.08 -30.97 3.62
N SER A 383 24.25 -30.77 4.65
CA SER A 383 24.55 -31.22 6.02
C SER A 383 24.71 -32.75 6.14
N TYR A 384 24.07 -33.51 5.27
CA TYR A 384 24.13 -34.98 5.25
C TYR A 384 25.27 -35.55 4.40
N LEU A 385 26.02 -34.70 3.67
CA LEU A 385 27.13 -35.17 2.84
C LEU A 385 28.34 -35.58 3.70
N PRO A 386 29.10 -36.61 3.26
CA PRO A 386 30.41 -36.88 3.84
C PRO A 386 31.33 -35.66 3.74
N LYS A 387 32.14 -35.39 4.78
CA LYS A 387 33.01 -34.19 4.85
C LYS A 387 33.87 -33.98 3.59
N ALA A 388 34.39 -35.06 3.01
CA ALA A 388 35.22 -34.97 1.80
C ALA A 388 34.45 -34.46 0.57
N GLU A 389 33.22 -34.94 0.37
CA GLU A 389 32.35 -34.50 -0.75
C GLU A 389 31.87 -33.07 -0.54
N LEU A 390 31.51 -32.73 0.70
CA LEU A 390 31.12 -31.37 1.06
C LEU A 390 32.24 -30.36 0.80
N TYR A 391 33.47 -30.66 1.20
CA TYR A 391 34.60 -29.77 0.97
C TYR A 391 34.94 -29.64 -0.52
N ALA A 392 34.85 -30.73 -1.28
CA ALA A 392 35.04 -30.67 -2.73
C ALA A 392 33.98 -29.79 -3.42
N PHE A 393 32.73 -29.86 -2.97
CA PHE A 393 31.66 -28.97 -3.45
C PHE A 393 31.94 -27.50 -3.13
N ILE A 394 32.31 -27.19 -1.88
CA ILE A 394 32.64 -25.82 -1.44
C ILE A 394 33.86 -25.27 -2.18
N ASP A 395 34.89 -26.08 -2.39
CA ASP A 395 36.07 -25.69 -3.17
C ASP A 395 35.71 -25.35 -4.62
N GLY A 396 34.76 -26.09 -5.20
CA GLY A 396 34.21 -25.77 -6.52
C GLY A 396 33.51 -24.41 -6.56
N LEU A 397 32.73 -24.07 -5.53
CA LEU A 397 32.10 -22.75 -5.41
C LEU A 397 33.12 -21.62 -5.25
N ILE A 398 34.15 -21.84 -4.43
CA ILE A 398 35.26 -20.89 -4.25
C ILE A 398 35.97 -20.63 -5.58
N GLU A 399 36.22 -21.67 -6.37
CA GLU A 399 36.86 -21.51 -7.68
C GLU A 399 35.96 -20.78 -8.68
N GLN A 400 34.66 -21.09 -8.72
CA GLN A 400 33.70 -20.34 -9.54
C GLN A 400 33.65 -18.85 -9.16
N GLU A 401 33.70 -18.54 -7.86
CA GLU A 401 33.71 -17.16 -7.37
C GLU A 401 35.01 -16.43 -7.76
N ARG A 402 36.16 -17.12 -7.70
CA ARG A 402 37.44 -16.58 -8.19
C ARG A 402 37.41 -16.30 -9.69
N GLU A 403 36.86 -17.22 -10.48
CA GLU A 403 36.70 -17.05 -11.92
C GLU A 403 35.76 -15.88 -12.25
N ARG A 404 34.66 -15.72 -11.51
CA ARG A 404 33.73 -14.60 -11.66
C ARG A 404 34.42 -13.27 -11.38
N GLU A 405 35.09 -13.13 -10.24
CA GLU A 405 35.81 -11.89 -9.90
C GLU A 405 36.94 -11.59 -10.89
N ALA A 406 37.67 -12.60 -11.36
CA ALA A 406 38.68 -12.43 -12.40
C ALA A 406 38.09 -12.03 -13.76
N ARG A 407 36.89 -12.50 -14.12
CA ARG A 407 36.18 -12.05 -15.33
C ARG A 407 35.70 -10.61 -15.20
N GLU A 408 35.08 -10.25 -14.07
CA GLU A 408 34.63 -8.89 -13.81
C GLU A 408 35.79 -7.90 -13.82
N ARG A 409 36.91 -8.25 -13.18
CA ARG A 409 38.14 -7.45 -13.21
C ARG A 409 38.68 -7.26 -14.62
N ARG A 410 38.69 -8.32 -15.45
CA ARG A 410 39.10 -8.23 -16.86
C ARG A 410 38.18 -7.34 -17.68
N LEU A 411 36.86 -7.48 -17.54
CA LEU A 411 35.88 -6.64 -18.21
C LEU A 411 36.02 -5.17 -17.80
N GLU A 412 36.28 -4.90 -16.52
CA GLU A 412 36.52 -3.56 -16.01
C GLU A 412 37.84 -2.99 -16.54
N GLU A 413 38.91 -3.78 -16.58
CA GLU A 413 40.18 -3.38 -17.21
C GLU A 413 40.03 -3.12 -18.71
N GLU A 414 39.23 -3.91 -19.42
CA GLU A 414 38.91 -3.70 -20.84
C GLU A 414 38.09 -2.42 -21.05
N ARG A 415 37.07 -2.17 -20.21
CA ARG A 415 36.32 -0.90 -20.22
C ARG A 415 37.23 0.29 -19.95
N GLN A 416 38.15 0.18 -18.99
CA GLN A 416 39.10 1.23 -18.66
C GLN A 416 40.12 1.45 -19.79
N ARG A 417 40.62 0.38 -20.43
CA ARG A 417 41.50 0.50 -21.60
C ARG A 417 40.79 1.08 -22.81
N ALA A 418 39.56 0.65 -23.11
CA ALA A 418 38.75 1.22 -24.18
C ALA A 418 38.48 2.70 -23.93
N ALA A 419 38.11 3.09 -22.70
CA ALA A 419 37.94 4.48 -22.30
C ALA A 419 39.24 5.29 -22.39
N GLN A 420 40.40 4.72 -22.05
CA GLN A 420 41.70 5.37 -22.24
C GLN A 420 42.05 5.56 -23.71
N PHE A 421 41.75 4.57 -24.58
CA PHE A 421 41.98 4.66 -26.02
C PHE A 421 41.11 5.74 -26.68
N ASP A 422 39.86 5.89 -26.23
CA ASP A 422 38.92 6.93 -26.68
C ASP A 422 39.35 8.34 -26.20
N ILE A 423 39.85 8.44 -24.96
CA ILE A 423 40.46 9.67 -24.43
C ILE A 423 41.72 10.03 -25.22
N GLN A 424 42.55 9.05 -25.61
CA GLN A 424 43.79 9.29 -26.35
C GLN A 424 43.53 9.74 -27.79
N GLN A 425 42.51 9.20 -28.47
CA GLN A 425 42.03 9.71 -29.77
C GLN A 425 41.45 11.14 -29.68
N GLN A 426 40.73 11.46 -28.59
CA GLN A 426 40.17 12.80 -28.41
C GLN A 426 41.20 13.86 -27.97
N PHE A 427 42.29 13.46 -27.28
CA PHE A 427 43.38 14.36 -26.91
C PHE A 427 44.30 14.73 -28.09
N GLU A 428 44.46 13.86 -29.10
CA GLU A 428 45.25 14.19 -30.31
C GLU A 428 44.59 15.25 -31.22
N ILE A 429 43.28 15.51 -31.05
CA ILE A 429 42.53 16.47 -31.90
C ILE A 429 42.61 17.93 -31.37
N GLN A 430 43.12 18.19 -30.16
CA GLN A 430 42.97 19.50 -29.51
C GLN A 430 44.23 20.12 -28.88
N THR A 431 45.42 19.89 -29.42
CA THR A 431 46.63 20.59 -28.98
C THR A 431 46.74 22.06 -29.45
N ASN A 432 45.65 22.74 -29.84
CA ASN A 432 45.74 24.04 -30.53
C ASN A 432 44.88 25.21 -30.03
N THR A 433 44.37 25.22 -28.79
CA THR A 433 43.79 26.45 -28.22
C THR A 433 44.01 26.58 -26.71
N SER A 434 44.92 27.47 -26.32
CA SER A 434 45.21 27.88 -24.94
C SER A 434 44.15 28.87 -24.43
N SER A 435 43.05 28.37 -23.86
CA SER A 435 42.10 29.18 -23.08
C SER A 435 41.77 28.51 -21.75
N TRP A 436 41.62 29.31 -20.69
CA TRP A 436 41.34 28.84 -19.33
C TRP A 436 40.02 28.06 -19.26
N TYR A 437 40.00 26.96 -18.50
CA TYR A 437 38.97 25.90 -18.54
C TYR A 437 37.52 26.41 -18.51
N PHE A 438 37.18 27.36 -17.64
CA PHE A 438 35.80 27.85 -17.50
C PHE A 438 35.39 28.91 -18.54
N TYR A 439 36.27 29.33 -19.44
CA TYR A 439 35.93 30.20 -20.58
C TYR A 439 35.76 29.42 -21.88
N ASN A 440 35.98 28.11 -21.84
CA ASN A 440 35.72 27.22 -22.95
C ASN A 440 34.42 26.46 -22.65
N ASN A 441 33.30 26.89 -23.26
CA ASN A 441 32.01 26.23 -23.09
C ASN A 441 32.08 24.73 -23.40
N THR A 442 32.90 24.34 -24.39
CA THR A 442 33.14 22.93 -24.70
C THR A 442 33.88 22.19 -23.58
N ALA A 443 34.79 22.84 -22.86
CA ALA A 443 35.47 22.25 -21.71
C ALA A 443 34.54 22.15 -20.48
N ILE A 444 33.63 23.12 -20.30
CA ILE A 444 32.60 23.06 -19.25
C ILE A 444 31.62 21.92 -19.53
N ASP A 445 31.10 21.82 -20.76
CA ASP A 445 30.16 20.78 -21.14
C ASP A 445 30.80 19.39 -21.02
N ARG A 446 32.07 19.24 -21.45
CA ARG A 446 32.84 18.02 -21.21
C ARG A 446 33.10 17.74 -19.74
N GLY A 447 33.39 18.75 -18.93
CA GLY A 447 33.53 18.60 -17.48
C GLY A 447 32.25 18.13 -16.81
N ARG A 448 31.12 18.60 -17.32
CA ARG A 448 29.78 18.19 -16.88
C ARG A 448 29.49 16.75 -17.27
N ASP A 449 29.85 16.36 -18.49
CA ASP A 449 29.70 14.98 -18.97
C ASP A 449 30.66 14.03 -18.27
N GLU A 450 31.91 14.43 -18.01
CA GLU A 450 32.89 13.68 -17.23
C GLU A 450 32.42 13.51 -15.78
N PHE A 451 31.87 14.57 -15.18
CA PHE A 451 31.27 14.50 -13.85
C PHE A 451 30.08 13.55 -13.80
N LYS A 452 29.15 13.66 -14.76
CA LYS A 452 28.01 12.73 -14.90
C LYS A 452 28.46 11.30 -15.19
N ARG A 453 29.53 11.09 -15.93
CA ARG A 453 30.07 9.74 -16.23
C ARG A 453 30.73 9.13 -15.01
N LYS A 454 31.52 9.91 -14.26
CA LYS A 454 32.26 9.43 -13.09
C LYS A 454 31.38 9.26 -11.87
N TRP A 455 30.32 10.07 -11.75
CA TRP A 455 29.50 10.11 -10.55
C TRP A 455 28.01 9.87 -10.79
N GLY A 456 27.52 9.81 -12.02
CA GLY A 456 26.09 9.73 -12.32
C GLY A 456 25.38 11.08 -12.18
N ALA A 457 24.05 11.08 -12.33
CA ALA A 457 23.21 12.24 -12.05
C ALA A 457 23.07 12.44 -10.52
N ARG A 458 23.98 13.20 -9.91
CA ARG A 458 23.96 13.49 -8.46
C ARG A 458 23.07 14.70 -8.16
N LYS A 459 22.21 14.58 -7.14
CA LYS A 459 21.50 15.73 -6.55
C LYS A 459 22.50 16.71 -5.93
N LEU A 460 22.17 17.99 -5.97
CA LEU A 460 22.95 19.04 -5.32
C LEU A 460 22.69 19.01 -3.81
N GLU A 461 23.57 18.37 -3.06
CA GLU A 461 23.48 18.22 -1.61
C GLU A 461 24.87 18.04 -0.98
N ASP A 462 24.97 18.29 0.33
CA ASP A 462 26.24 18.11 1.04
C ASP A 462 26.67 16.63 1.06
N ASN A 463 27.99 16.41 0.98
CA ASN A 463 28.61 15.09 0.87
C ASN A 463 28.17 14.25 -0.35
N TRP A 464 27.80 14.91 -1.46
CA TRP A 464 27.32 14.26 -2.70
C TRP A 464 28.25 13.18 -3.29
N ARG A 465 29.53 13.14 -2.90
CA ARG A 465 30.52 12.14 -3.37
C ARG A 465 30.40 10.77 -2.68
N ARG A 466 29.57 10.62 -1.64
CA ARG A 466 29.40 9.34 -0.92
C ARG A 466 28.26 8.53 -1.54
N ALA A 467 28.55 7.33 -2.04
CA ALA A 467 27.56 6.41 -2.62
C ALA A 467 26.65 5.74 -1.57
N ASN A 468 27.15 5.58 -0.33
CA ASN A 468 26.38 5.13 0.83
C ASN A 468 26.54 6.17 1.96
N LYS A 469 25.41 6.72 2.44
CA LYS A 469 25.36 7.64 3.59
C LYS A 469 25.04 6.95 4.92
N SER A 470 24.96 5.61 4.93
CA SER A 470 24.94 4.78 6.13
C SER A 470 26.36 4.63 6.71
N SER A 471 26.82 5.64 7.44
CA SER A 471 27.81 5.45 8.51
C SER A 471 27.02 5.21 9.78
N ILE A 472 26.94 3.99 10.31
CA ILE A 472 27.97 3.37 11.17
C ILE A 472 28.46 4.38 12.21
N ASP A 473 27.93 4.16 13.41
CA ASP A 473 28.33 4.71 14.70
C ASP A 473 29.85 4.53 14.90
N PRO A 474 30.63 5.58 15.16
CA PRO A 474 32.07 5.52 15.34
C PRO A 474 32.46 5.08 16.76
N SER A 475 31.94 3.93 17.20
CA SER A 475 32.22 3.34 18.51
C SER A 475 32.61 1.86 18.43
N VAL A 476 33.49 1.49 17.50
CA VAL A 476 34.31 0.27 17.65
C VAL A 476 35.70 0.52 17.07
N GLU A 477 36.66 0.78 17.96
CA GLU A 477 38.09 0.83 17.65
C GLU A 477 38.58 -0.55 17.20
N PHE A 478 39.32 -0.56 16.09
CA PHE A 478 40.16 -1.68 15.68
C PHE A 478 41.33 -1.82 16.66
N ALA A 479 41.26 -2.82 17.54
CA ALA A 479 42.43 -3.37 18.20
C ALA A 479 43.07 -4.42 17.26
N THR A 480 44.16 -4.04 16.62
CA THR A 480 45.09 -4.99 16.00
C THR A 480 45.90 -5.66 17.11
N ASN A 481 45.69 -6.95 17.34
CA ASN A 481 46.69 -7.82 17.97
C ASN A 481 46.97 -8.98 17.02
N ASP A 482 48.18 -8.95 16.46
CA ASP A 482 48.89 -10.13 15.98
C ASP A 482 49.16 -11.03 17.20
N GLU A 483 48.58 -12.23 17.21
CA GLU A 483 49.15 -13.37 17.91
C GLU A 483 48.71 -14.65 17.21
N ALA A 484 49.71 -15.43 16.80
CA ALA A 484 49.55 -16.73 16.20
C ALA A 484 49.35 -17.78 17.30
N GLU A 485 48.17 -18.40 17.37
CA GLU A 485 47.99 -19.65 18.10
C GLU A 485 47.09 -20.63 17.33
N THR A 486 47.75 -21.72 16.93
CA THR A 486 47.37 -23.13 17.01
C THR A 486 45.91 -23.57 16.97
N GLU A 487 45.66 -24.50 16.05
CA GLU A 487 44.47 -25.36 15.94
C GLU A 487 44.04 -25.95 17.29
N THR A 488 42.86 -25.56 17.76
CA THR A 488 42.02 -26.40 18.61
C THR A 488 40.58 -26.39 18.12
N ASP A 489 40.06 -27.61 18.03
CA ASP A 489 38.79 -28.03 17.49
C ASP A 489 37.63 -27.60 18.43
N GLU A 490 37.08 -26.41 18.23
CA GLU A 490 35.78 -26.02 18.80
C GLU A 490 34.90 -25.33 17.75
N LEU A 491 33.86 -26.04 17.33
CA LEU A 491 32.74 -25.53 16.55
C LEU A 491 31.93 -24.57 17.42
N THR A 492 32.24 -23.27 17.38
CA THR A 492 31.24 -22.18 17.28
C THR A 492 31.92 -20.80 17.15
N PRO A 493 31.68 -20.11 16.03
CA PRO A 493 31.75 -18.65 16.00
C PRO A 493 30.47 -18.06 15.40
N THR A 494 29.87 -17.11 16.11
CA THR A 494 28.57 -16.49 15.85
C THR A 494 28.54 -15.45 14.72
N GLU A 495 29.63 -15.22 14.00
CA GLU A 495 29.67 -14.29 12.86
C GLU A 495 30.23 -14.96 11.58
N LYS A 496 29.51 -14.76 10.48
CA LYS A 496 29.90 -15.24 9.15
C LYS A 496 31.20 -14.53 8.74
N PRO A 497 32.27 -15.26 8.38
CA PRO A 497 33.51 -14.66 7.89
C PRO A 497 33.23 -13.72 6.71
N THR A 498 34.04 -12.67 6.55
CA THR A 498 33.95 -11.77 5.40
C THR A 498 34.66 -12.32 4.15
N ASP A 499 35.63 -13.21 4.33
CA ASP A 499 36.38 -13.82 3.24
C ASP A 499 35.59 -14.92 2.52
N LYS A 500 34.98 -14.54 1.40
CA LYS A 500 34.24 -15.42 0.48
C LYS A 500 35.08 -16.51 -0.18
N PHE A 501 36.41 -16.47 -0.08
CA PHE A 501 37.30 -17.52 -0.60
C PHE A 501 37.70 -18.56 0.44
N SER A 502 37.21 -18.44 1.66
CA SER A 502 37.43 -19.41 2.73
C SER A 502 36.31 -20.45 2.78
N ARG A 503 36.63 -21.73 3.04
CA ARG A 503 35.61 -22.77 3.24
C ARG A 503 34.65 -22.43 4.39
N ARG A 504 35.18 -21.81 5.45
CA ARG A 504 34.42 -21.41 6.64
C ARG A 504 33.28 -20.46 6.31
N TYR A 505 33.44 -19.59 5.30
CA TYR A 505 32.38 -18.71 4.80
C TYR A 505 31.09 -19.45 4.45
N TYR A 506 31.23 -20.60 3.78
CA TYR A 506 30.10 -21.40 3.30
C TYR A 506 29.58 -22.39 4.35
N LEU A 507 30.44 -22.85 5.26
CA LEU A 507 30.07 -23.82 6.29
C LEU A 507 29.14 -23.25 7.37
N VAL A 508 29.18 -21.94 7.63
CA VAL A 508 28.37 -21.29 8.69
C VAL A 508 26.87 -21.41 8.44
N ASP A 509 26.44 -21.42 7.17
CA ASP A 509 25.02 -21.47 6.82
C ASP A 509 24.46 -22.90 6.76
N ILE A 510 25.31 -23.92 6.93
CA ILE A 510 24.92 -25.34 6.85
C ILE A 510 24.50 -25.85 8.24
N PRO A 511 23.27 -26.37 8.40
CA PRO A 511 22.75 -26.79 9.70
C PRO A 511 23.29 -28.18 10.11
N PHE A 512 24.47 -28.23 10.72
CA PHE A 512 25.07 -29.51 11.16
C PHE A 512 24.52 -30.05 12.49
N THR A 513 23.90 -29.20 13.31
CA THR A 513 23.36 -29.58 14.63
C THR A 513 21.84 -29.69 14.58
N ASP A 514 21.26 -30.53 15.44
CA ASP A 514 19.80 -30.67 15.56
C ASP A 514 19.11 -29.32 15.80
N SER A 515 19.71 -28.46 16.63
CA SER A 515 19.17 -27.11 16.89
C SER A 515 19.19 -26.21 15.64
N SER A 516 20.30 -26.19 14.89
CA SER A 516 20.37 -25.45 13.62
C SER A 516 19.44 -26.03 12.54
N MET A 517 19.21 -27.35 12.57
CA MET A 517 18.30 -28.03 11.66
C MET A 517 16.84 -27.62 11.93
N GLU A 518 16.45 -27.56 13.20
CA GLU A 518 15.12 -27.10 13.60
C GLU A 518 14.88 -25.65 13.17
N VAL A 519 15.86 -24.76 13.35
CA VAL A 519 15.76 -23.37 12.86
C VAL A 519 15.60 -23.33 11.33
N SER A 520 16.31 -24.18 10.60
CA SER A 520 16.17 -24.31 9.14
C SER A 520 14.76 -24.78 8.76
N HIS A 521 14.20 -25.78 9.44
CA HIS A 521 12.82 -26.23 9.25
C HIS A 521 11.79 -25.14 9.53
N LEU A 522 11.97 -24.36 10.60
CA LEU A 522 11.09 -23.22 10.92
C LEU A 522 11.11 -22.14 9.82
N ARG A 523 12.27 -21.89 9.19
CA ARG A 523 12.38 -20.99 8.03
C ARG A 523 11.59 -21.52 6.84
N ILE A 524 11.71 -22.81 6.53
CA ILE A 524 10.94 -23.45 5.45
C ILE A 524 9.43 -23.38 5.74
N GLN A 525 9.00 -23.70 6.97
CA GLN A 525 7.60 -23.66 7.36
C GLN A 525 7.00 -22.27 7.14
N ARG A 526 7.68 -21.22 7.63
CA ARG A 526 7.27 -19.83 7.44
C ARG A 526 7.23 -19.44 5.97
N ALA A 527 8.25 -19.81 5.21
CA ALA A 527 8.35 -19.46 3.80
C ALA A 527 7.24 -20.12 2.95
N LEU A 528 6.98 -21.43 3.15
CA LEU A 528 5.89 -22.13 2.45
C LEU A 528 4.50 -21.57 2.82
N TYR A 529 4.29 -21.23 4.10
CA TYR A 529 3.04 -20.59 4.53
C TYR A 529 2.86 -19.22 3.85
N ASN A 530 3.89 -18.38 3.87
CA ASN A 530 3.88 -17.07 3.23
C ASN A 530 3.69 -17.17 1.72
N MET A 531 4.34 -18.13 1.05
CA MET A 531 4.14 -18.40 -0.37
C MET A 531 2.67 -18.72 -0.66
N GLY A 532 2.05 -19.60 0.13
CA GLY A 532 0.63 -19.92 -0.02
C GLY A 532 -0.28 -18.69 0.14
N ASP A 533 0.05 -17.80 1.08
CA ASP A 533 -0.70 -16.55 1.30
C ASP A 533 -0.51 -15.55 0.15
N ILE A 534 0.72 -15.29 -0.29
CA ILE A 534 1.00 -14.38 -1.41
C ILE A 534 0.36 -14.91 -2.69
N TYR A 535 0.50 -16.21 -2.99
CA TYR A 535 -0.13 -16.81 -4.16
C TYR A 535 -1.66 -16.68 -4.14
N SER A 536 -2.31 -16.92 -3.00
CA SER A 536 -3.78 -16.90 -2.93
C SER A 536 -4.39 -15.50 -2.83
N GLN A 537 -3.77 -14.60 -2.06
CA GLN A 537 -4.34 -13.29 -1.73
C GLN A 537 -3.90 -12.20 -2.71
N GLU A 538 -2.62 -12.18 -3.08
CA GLU A 538 -2.04 -11.10 -3.89
C GLU A 538 -2.06 -11.48 -5.38
N LEU A 539 -1.59 -12.68 -5.72
CA LEU A 539 -1.43 -13.12 -7.11
C LEU A 539 -2.66 -13.86 -7.69
N LYS A 540 -3.53 -14.36 -6.80
CA LYS A 540 -4.70 -15.20 -7.15
C LYS A 540 -4.35 -16.47 -7.95
N ASP A 541 -3.13 -16.96 -7.78
CA ASP A 541 -2.67 -18.25 -8.32
C ASP A 541 -3.01 -19.37 -7.32
N PHE A 542 -4.27 -19.78 -7.35
CA PHE A 542 -4.81 -20.78 -6.43
C PHE A 542 -4.13 -22.14 -6.55
N ASN A 543 -3.63 -22.50 -7.73
CA ASN A 543 -2.93 -23.76 -7.95
C ASN A 543 -1.58 -23.75 -7.21
N LYS A 544 -0.76 -22.70 -7.39
CA LYS A 544 0.51 -22.61 -6.66
C LYS A 544 0.31 -22.38 -5.16
N ALA A 545 -0.72 -21.65 -4.75
CA ALA A 545 -1.08 -21.51 -3.35
C ALA A 545 -1.37 -22.87 -2.71
N THR A 546 -2.21 -23.69 -3.37
CA THR A 546 -2.54 -25.04 -2.93
C THR A 546 -1.28 -25.90 -2.81
N ASN A 547 -0.43 -25.89 -3.84
CA ASN A 547 0.82 -26.65 -3.82
C ASN A 547 1.74 -26.26 -2.66
N ALA A 548 1.89 -24.95 -2.37
CA ALA A 548 2.73 -24.48 -1.26
C ALA A 548 2.19 -24.93 0.11
N PHE A 549 0.88 -24.80 0.33
CA PHE A 549 0.23 -25.23 1.57
C PHE A 549 0.22 -26.77 1.74
N GLU A 550 0.01 -27.52 0.67
CA GLU A 550 0.07 -28.98 0.70
C GLU A 550 1.51 -29.47 0.93
N ASP A 551 2.51 -28.80 0.33
CA ASP A 551 3.91 -29.10 0.59
C ASP A 551 4.28 -28.85 2.06
N LEU A 552 3.81 -27.74 2.64
CA LEU A 552 3.95 -27.44 4.08
C LEU A 552 3.38 -28.57 4.95
N LEU A 553 2.14 -28.97 4.70
CA LEU A 553 1.47 -30.01 5.49
C LEU A 553 2.08 -31.40 5.30
N ARG A 554 2.56 -31.69 4.08
CA ARG A 554 3.22 -32.96 3.74
C ARG A 554 4.58 -33.08 4.42
N ARG A 555 5.38 -32.01 4.41
CA ARG A 555 6.72 -31.99 5.05
C ARG A 555 6.60 -31.88 6.57
N TYR A 556 5.57 -31.21 7.08
CA TYR A 556 5.39 -30.93 8.51
C TYR A 556 3.96 -31.30 8.99
N PRO A 557 3.63 -32.59 9.16
CA PRO A 557 2.29 -33.03 9.58
C PRO A 557 1.86 -32.52 10.97
N THR A 558 2.83 -32.16 11.81
CA THR A 558 2.63 -31.61 13.16
C THR A 558 2.71 -30.09 13.20
N TYR A 559 2.64 -29.40 12.06
CA TYR A 559 2.66 -27.94 11.99
C TYR A 559 1.59 -27.32 12.92
N GLU A 560 2.02 -26.39 13.77
CA GLU A 560 1.19 -25.82 14.84
C GLU A 560 -0.09 -25.18 14.28
N GLN A 561 0.02 -24.49 13.13
CA GLN A 561 -1.08 -23.76 12.51
C GLN A 561 -1.79 -24.55 11.39
N ARG A 562 -1.80 -25.89 11.47
CA ARG A 562 -2.43 -26.73 10.44
C ARG A 562 -3.94 -26.49 10.28
N LEU A 563 -4.65 -26.11 11.35
CA LEU A 563 -6.08 -25.74 11.28
C LEU A 563 -6.31 -24.53 10.36
N GLN A 564 -5.47 -23.49 10.50
CA GLN A 564 -5.51 -22.29 9.66
C GLN A 564 -5.23 -22.65 8.20
N VAL A 565 -4.23 -23.50 7.94
CA VAL A 565 -3.87 -23.95 6.59
C VAL A 565 -5.00 -24.79 5.97
N TYR A 566 -5.62 -25.72 6.71
CA TYR A 566 -6.79 -26.47 6.25
C TYR A 566 -7.95 -25.56 5.88
N TYR A 567 -8.22 -24.52 6.68
CA TYR A 567 -9.28 -23.58 6.37
C TYR A 567 -8.98 -22.73 5.13
N LYS A 568 -7.72 -22.31 4.94
CA LYS A 568 -7.29 -21.63 3.70
C LYS A 568 -7.47 -22.52 2.48
N LEU A 569 -7.07 -23.80 2.57
CA LEU A 569 -7.27 -24.79 1.50
C LEU A 569 -8.76 -25.05 1.24
N TYR A 570 -9.59 -25.17 2.27
CA TYR A 570 -11.05 -25.23 2.14
C TYR A 570 -11.61 -24.00 1.39
N SER A 571 -11.16 -22.80 1.76
CA SER A 571 -11.59 -21.54 1.13
C SER A 571 -11.16 -21.47 -0.33
N ILE A 572 -9.92 -21.87 -0.65
CA ILE A 572 -9.43 -21.98 -2.03
C ILE A 572 -10.30 -22.96 -2.82
N GLY A 573 -10.62 -24.13 -2.25
CA GLY A 573 -11.51 -25.10 -2.86
C GLY A 573 -12.91 -24.54 -3.14
N LYS A 574 -13.45 -23.70 -2.24
CA LYS A 574 -14.73 -23.02 -2.46
C LYS A 574 -14.66 -21.99 -3.58
N GLN A 575 -13.58 -21.20 -3.66
CA GLN A 575 -13.39 -20.18 -4.70
C GLN A 575 -13.15 -20.78 -6.08
N THR A 576 -12.46 -21.92 -6.15
CA THR A 576 -12.15 -22.65 -7.38
C THR A 576 -13.21 -23.69 -7.77
N GLU A 577 -14.30 -23.78 -7.01
CA GLU A 577 -15.39 -24.77 -7.17
C GLU A 577 -14.91 -26.24 -7.15
N ASN A 578 -13.76 -26.51 -6.53
CA ASN A 578 -13.19 -27.85 -6.40
C ASN A 578 -13.86 -28.61 -5.24
N ILE A 579 -14.93 -29.33 -5.55
CA ILE A 579 -15.75 -30.09 -4.57
C ILE A 579 -14.90 -31.08 -3.76
N ASN A 580 -13.95 -31.78 -4.39
CA ASN A 580 -13.11 -32.77 -3.71
C ASN A 580 -12.24 -32.12 -2.63
N MET A 581 -11.64 -30.97 -2.97
CA MET A 581 -10.81 -30.19 -2.05
C MET A 581 -11.65 -29.67 -0.88
N VAL A 582 -12.84 -29.14 -1.17
CA VAL A 582 -13.79 -28.67 -0.14
C VAL A 582 -14.13 -29.80 0.83
N SER A 583 -14.56 -30.96 0.33
CA SER A 583 -14.92 -32.09 1.18
C SER A 583 -13.74 -32.63 2.00
N LEU A 584 -12.55 -32.73 1.39
CA LEU A 584 -11.34 -33.21 2.05
C LEU A 584 -10.98 -32.33 3.25
N TYR A 585 -10.81 -31.03 3.04
CA TYR A 585 -10.37 -30.12 4.10
C TYR A 585 -11.48 -29.83 5.12
N GLN A 586 -12.75 -29.87 4.71
CA GLN A 586 -13.87 -29.82 5.65
C GLN A 586 -13.86 -31.01 6.62
N GLN A 587 -13.69 -32.24 6.11
CA GLN A 587 -13.61 -33.43 6.95
C GLN A 587 -12.39 -33.39 7.88
N LYS A 588 -11.24 -32.92 7.39
CA LYS A 588 -10.04 -32.73 8.23
C LYS A 588 -10.28 -31.76 9.37
N ILE A 589 -10.94 -30.62 9.11
CA ILE A 589 -11.27 -29.64 10.16
C ILE A 589 -12.23 -30.25 11.19
N ILE A 590 -13.31 -30.91 10.75
CA ILE A 590 -14.32 -31.47 11.66
C ILE A 590 -13.74 -32.62 12.49
N ASN A 591 -12.96 -33.51 11.89
CA ASN A 591 -12.46 -34.71 12.56
C ASN A 591 -11.23 -34.44 13.43
N GLU A 592 -10.30 -33.60 12.97
CA GLU A 592 -9.05 -33.32 13.70
C GLU A 592 -9.21 -32.14 14.69
N PHE A 593 -10.21 -31.27 14.51
CA PHE A 593 -10.44 -30.06 15.32
C PHE A 593 -11.92 -29.80 15.67
N PRO A 594 -12.64 -30.78 16.27
CA PRO A 594 -14.09 -30.70 16.49
C PRO A 594 -14.53 -29.53 17.37
N GLU A 595 -13.70 -29.13 18.34
CA GLU A 595 -13.98 -28.02 19.26
C GLU A 595 -13.66 -26.64 18.67
N SER A 596 -13.16 -26.57 17.43
CA SER A 596 -12.82 -25.28 16.81
C SER A 596 -14.05 -24.56 16.28
N ASN A 597 -14.05 -23.23 16.35
CA ASN A 597 -15.09 -22.40 15.71
C ASN A 597 -15.24 -22.72 14.22
N TYR A 598 -14.15 -23.07 13.54
CA TYR A 598 -14.19 -23.51 12.13
C TYR A 598 -15.01 -24.80 11.96
N ALA A 599 -14.78 -25.83 12.79
CA ALA A 599 -15.54 -27.07 12.73
C ALA A 599 -17.03 -26.86 13.05
N MET A 600 -17.33 -26.06 14.07
CA MET A 600 -18.72 -25.74 14.47
C MET A 600 -19.49 -25.10 13.31
N VAL A 601 -18.91 -24.09 12.66
CA VAL A 601 -19.52 -23.39 11.50
C VAL A 601 -19.64 -24.30 10.27
N LEU A 602 -18.64 -25.14 10.02
CA LEU A 602 -18.63 -26.07 8.88
C LEU A 602 -19.59 -27.25 9.07
N SER A 603 -20.02 -27.52 10.31
CA SER A 603 -20.98 -28.57 10.65
C SER A 603 -22.44 -28.10 10.67
N ASP A 604 -22.70 -26.82 11.00
CA ASP A 604 -24.04 -26.22 11.00
C ASP A 604 -24.02 -24.79 10.41
N PRO A 605 -24.54 -24.57 9.19
CA PRO A 605 -24.62 -23.26 8.55
C PRO A 605 -25.44 -22.20 9.30
N ASP A 606 -26.35 -22.60 10.19
CA ASP A 606 -27.16 -21.70 11.01
C ASP A 606 -26.65 -21.57 12.46
N TYR A 607 -25.46 -22.09 12.77
CA TYR A 607 -24.86 -22.08 14.11
C TYR A 607 -24.89 -20.68 14.74
N PHE A 608 -24.41 -19.65 14.02
CA PHE A 608 -24.41 -18.28 14.53
C PHE A 608 -25.82 -17.69 14.72
N LYS A 609 -26.78 -18.00 13.84
CA LYS A 609 -28.17 -17.54 14.02
C LYS A 609 -28.84 -18.18 15.23
N LYS A 610 -28.54 -19.46 15.51
CA LYS A 610 -29.05 -20.16 16.69
C LYS A 610 -28.41 -19.62 17.97
N MET A 611 -27.13 -19.30 17.94
CA MET A 611 -26.43 -18.70 19.07
C MET A 611 -26.97 -17.29 19.37
N GLU A 612 -27.15 -16.45 18.34
CA GLU A 612 -27.74 -15.11 18.46
C GLU A 612 -29.20 -15.17 18.96
N ALA A 613 -30.01 -16.09 18.45
CA ALA A 613 -31.39 -16.28 18.90
C ALA A 613 -31.47 -16.78 20.35
N GLN A 614 -30.52 -17.60 20.80
CA GLN A 614 -30.44 -18.06 22.18
C GLN A 614 -29.99 -16.94 23.12
N GLU A 615 -29.01 -16.13 22.71
CA GLU A 615 -28.57 -14.95 23.44
C GLU A 615 -29.69 -13.91 23.58
N GLN A 616 -30.47 -13.68 22.52
CA GLN A 616 -31.59 -12.74 22.58
C GLN A 616 -32.67 -13.19 23.58
N LYS A 617 -32.99 -14.49 23.62
CA LYS A 617 -33.94 -15.03 24.62
C LYS A 617 -33.45 -14.87 26.05
N GLU A 618 -32.14 -15.05 26.27
CA GLU A 618 -31.53 -14.82 27.58
C GLU A 618 -31.60 -13.33 27.98
N ASN A 619 -31.32 -12.42 27.03
CA ASN A 619 -31.44 -10.97 27.24
C ASN A 619 -32.88 -10.57 27.61
N ASP A 620 -33.88 -11.08 26.87
CA ASP A 620 -35.30 -10.80 27.12
C ASP A 620 -35.74 -11.32 28.51
N ALA A 621 -35.24 -12.50 28.91
CA ALA A 621 -35.49 -13.08 30.22
C ALA A 621 -34.88 -12.22 31.35
N TYR A 622 -33.64 -11.75 31.16
CA TYR A 622 -32.98 -10.85 32.09
C TYR A 622 -33.71 -9.50 32.21
N GLU A 623 -34.09 -8.89 31.08
CA GLU A 623 -34.82 -7.63 31.07
C GLU A 623 -36.15 -7.75 31.83
N HIS A 624 -36.85 -8.88 31.67
CA HIS A 624 -38.08 -9.14 32.39
C HIS A 624 -37.86 -9.25 33.91
N VAL A 625 -36.80 -9.93 34.35
CA VAL A 625 -36.39 -10.00 35.76
C VAL A 625 -36.06 -8.60 36.29
N TYR A 626 -35.23 -7.85 35.58
CA TYR A 626 -34.75 -6.53 35.99
C TYR A 626 -35.90 -5.51 36.11
N ASN A 627 -36.81 -5.47 35.13
CA ASN A 627 -37.98 -4.60 35.17
C ASN A 627 -38.95 -4.97 36.30
N THR A 628 -39.02 -6.23 36.70
CA THR A 628 -39.84 -6.68 37.83
C THR A 628 -39.21 -6.29 39.16
N PHE A 629 -37.89 -6.44 39.28
CA PHE A 629 -37.10 -5.99 40.42
C PHE A 629 -37.24 -4.48 40.65
N ASN A 630 -37.11 -3.65 39.61
CA ASN A 630 -37.21 -2.19 39.71
C ASN A 630 -38.60 -1.69 40.09
N ARG A 631 -39.65 -2.47 39.85
CA ARG A 631 -41.02 -2.18 40.29
C ARG A 631 -41.27 -2.52 41.76
N GLY A 632 -40.30 -3.12 42.44
CA GLY A 632 -40.40 -3.54 43.85
C GLY A 632 -41.17 -4.84 44.07
N ASP A 633 -41.48 -5.59 43.00
CA ASP A 633 -42.13 -6.90 43.12
C ASP A 633 -41.09 -7.99 43.40
N TYR A 634 -40.58 -7.99 44.62
CA TYR A 634 -39.51 -8.89 45.06
C TYR A 634 -39.95 -10.36 45.14
N ALA A 635 -41.25 -10.63 45.28
CA ALA A 635 -41.76 -12.01 45.29
C ALA A 635 -41.72 -12.63 43.89
N GLN A 636 -42.20 -11.90 42.87
CA GLN A 636 -42.12 -12.35 41.48
C GLN A 636 -40.68 -12.37 40.97
N THR A 637 -39.85 -11.40 41.38
CA THR A 637 -38.43 -11.36 40.99
C THR A 637 -37.70 -12.66 41.31
N ARG A 638 -37.89 -13.21 42.52
CA ARG A 638 -37.25 -14.49 42.92
C ARG A 638 -37.68 -15.66 42.05
N LEU A 639 -38.97 -15.76 41.74
CA LEU A 639 -39.51 -16.83 40.89
C LEU A 639 -38.98 -16.76 39.46
N LEU A 640 -38.86 -15.54 38.92
CA LEU A 640 -38.32 -15.32 37.58
C LEU A 640 -36.82 -15.62 37.52
N ILE A 641 -36.05 -15.28 38.55
CA ILE A 641 -34.63 -15.64 38.65
C ILE A 641 -34.44 -17.16 38.70
N GLU A 642 -35.21 -17.88 39.52
CA GLU A 642 -35.16 -19.35 39.59
C GLU A 642 -35.56 -20.03 38.26
N LYS A 643 -36.46 -19.40 37.49
CA LYS A 643 -36.77 -19.85 36.13
C LYS A 643 -35.60 -19.60 35.18
N ALA A 644 -35.05 -18.39 35.18
CA ALA A 644 -33.94 -18.01 34.33
C ALA A 644 -32.70 -18.88 34.58
N LEU A 645 -32.33 -19.13 35.83
CA LEU A 645 -31.16 -19.96 36.16
C LEU A 645 -31.33 -21.45 35.85
N ARG A 646 -32.57 -21.95 35.74
CA ARG A 646 -32.83 -23.31 35.24
C ARG A 646 -32.68 -23.43 33.73
N GLU A 647 -33.01 -22.37 33.01
CA GLU A 647 -32.95 -22.32 31.55
C GLU A 647 -31.56 -21.90 31.05
N TYR A 648 -30.84 -21.09 31.83
CA TYR A 648 -29.50 -20.54 31.54
C TYR A 648 -28.56 -20.72 32.76
N PRO A 649 -28.05 -21.95 33.02
CA PRO A 649 -27.22 -22.24 34.20
C PRO A 649 -25.88 -21.49 34.25
N GLU A 650 -25.34 -21.14 33.08
CA GLU A 650 -24.10 -20.36 32.92
C GLU A 650 -24.39 -18.96 32.34
N SER A 651 -25.48 -18.34 32.81
CA SER A 651 -25.91 -17.04 32.30
C SER A 651 -24.84 -15.95 32.46
N LYS A 652 -24.71 -15.08 31.44
CA LYS A 652 -23.85 -13.88 31.54
C LYS A 652 -24.35 -12.87 32.58
N TYR A 653 -25.62 -12.98 33.00
CA TYR A 653 -26.27 -12.15 34.01
C TYR A 653 -26.24 -12.76 35.42
N MET A 654 -25.41 -13.78 35.64
CA MET A 654 -25.34 -14.50 36.92
C MET A 654 -25.12 -13.57 38.12
N ARG A 655 -24.28 -12.54 37.95
CA ARG A 655 -23.96 -11.58 39.02
C ARG A 655 -25.16 -10.73 39.39
N GLU A 656 -25.87 -10.26 38.37
CA GLU A 656 -27.04 -9.41 38.48
C GLU A 656 -28.23 -10.19 39.06
N TYR A 657 -28.40 -11.46 38.67
CA TYR A 657 -29.36 -12.36 39.30
C TYR A 657 -29.05 -12.59 40.77
N ASP A 658 -27.80 -12.88 41.14
CA ASP A 658 -27.42 -13.03 42.55
C ASP A 658 -27.67 -11.77 43.38
N TYR A 659 -27.43 -10.58 42.80
CA TYR A 659 -27.73 -9.31 43.44
C TYR A 659 -29.24 -9.11 43.65
N MET A 660 -30.02 -9.19 42.57
CA MET A 660 -31.48 -9.01 42.65
C MET A 660 -32.13 -10.04 43.58
N GLN A 661 -31.63 -11.27 43.59
CA GLN A 661 -32.05 -12.32 44.52
C GLN A 661 -31.72 -11.96 45.96
N THR A 662 -30.50 -11.48 46.24
CA THR A 662 -30.05 -11.09 47.58
C THR A 662 -30.89 -9.92 48.12
N ILE A 663 -31.12 -8.89 47.31
CA ILE A 663 -31.97 -7.74 47.68
C ILE A 663 -33.41 -8.17 47.89
N SER A 664 -33.96 -8.99 46.98
CA SER A 664 -35.34 -9.48 47.07
C SER A 664 -35.57 -10.33 48.33
N ASN A 665 -34.55 -11.08 48.76
CA ASN A 665 -34.58 -11.86 50.00
C ASN A 665 -34.47 -10.98 51.25
N GLY A 666 -33.77 -9.86 51.19
CA GLY A 666 -33.60 -8.93 52.31
C GLY A 666 -34.91 -8.38 52.86
N VAL A 667 -35.93 -8.21 52.00
CA VAL A 667 -37.24 -7.66 52.39
C VAL A 667 -37.99 -8.52 53.41
N ILE A 668 -37.69 -9.81 53.48
CA ILE A 668 -38.37 -10.77 54.38
C ILE A 668 -37.46 -11.34 55.47
N LYS A 669 -36.18 -10.93 55.50
CA LYS A 669 -35.19 -11.42 56.46
C LYS A 669 -34.93 -10.37 57.53
N ASP A 670 -34.48 -10.81 58.69
CA ASP A 670 -33.99 -9.88 59.71
C ASP A 670 -32.71 -9.17 59.24
N THR A 671 -32.42 -8.03 59.87
CA THR A 671 -31.30 -7.15 59.46
C THR A 671 -29.95 -7.88 59.52
N VAL A 672 -29.74 -8.73 60.53
CA VAL A 672 -28.47 -9.47 60.71
C VAL A 672 -28.27 -10.47 59.57
N THR A 673 -29.30 -11.23 59.23
CA THR A 673 -29.25 -12.20 58.12
C THR A 673 -29.10 -11.49 56.77
N PHE A 674 -29.74 -10.34 56.57
CA PHE A 674 -29.63 -9.61 55.31
C PHE A 674 -28.22 -9.03 55.09
N ILE A 675 -27.62 -8.42 56.11
CA ILE A 675 -26.25 -7.91 55.99
C ILE A 675 -25.25 -9.08 55.78
N SER A 676 -25.50 -10.25 56.38
CA SER A 676 -24.71 -11.46 56.14
C SER A 676 -24.77 -11.91 54.67
N ASP A 677 -25.96 -11.95 54.06
CA ASP A 677 -26.11 -12.33 52.66
C ASP A 677 -25.50 -11.31 51.70
N LEU A 678 -25.60 -10.00 51.99
CA LEU A 678 -24.89 -8.95 51.26
C LEU A 678 -23.36 -9.09 51.36
N SER A 679 -22.85 -9.51 52.52
CA SER A 679 -21.41 -9.73 52.72
C SER A 679 -20.89 -10.93 51.92
N LYS A 680 -21.70 -11.99 51.81
CA LYS A 680 -21.39 -13.14 50.93
C LYS A 680 -21.36 -12.72 49.47
N LEU A 681 -22.29 -11.85 49.06
CA LEU A 681 -22.34 -11.34 47.69
C LEU A 681 -21.09 -10.52 47.34
N ILE A 682 -20.64 -9.63 48.23
CA ILE A 682 -19.37 -8.89 48.10
C ILE A 682 -18.18 -9.85 48.00
N SER A 683 -18.15 -10.90 48.82
CA SER A 683 -17.07 -11.89 48.79
C SER A 683 -17.05 -12.70 47.48
N ARG A 684 -18.21 -12.93 46.87
CA ARG A 684 -18.34 -13.64 45.60
C ARG A 684 -17.94 -12.75 44.41
N TYR A 685 -18.18 -11.44 44.49
CA TYR A 685 -17.95 -10.48 43.40
C TYR A 685 -17.20 -9.21 43.87
N PRO A 686 -15.95 -9.32 44.37
CA PRO A 686 -15.26 -8.24 45.08
C PRO A 686 -15.01 -6.97 44.23
N ASP A 687 -14.71 -7.13 42.94
CA ASP A 687 -14.39 -6.03 42.01
C ASP A 687 -15.58 -5.71 41.09
N SER A 688 -16.76 -5.45 41.67
CA SER A 688 -17.97 -5.16 40.91
C SER A 688 -18.76 -3.98 41.46
N GLU A 689 -19.50 -3.29 40.59
CA GLU A 689 -20.43 -2.22 40.99
C GLU A 689 -21.49 -2.74 42.00
N ILE A 690 -21.83 -4.03 41.90
CA ILE A 690 -22.70 -4.73 42.85
C ILE A 690 -22.08 -4.75 44.24
N ALA A 691 -20.76 -5.00 44.38
CA ALA A 691 -20.10 -4.97 45.68
C ALA A 691 -20.13 -3.57 46.31
N GLU A 692 -19.90 -2.52 45.52
CA GLU A 692 -20.00 -1.13 45.99
C GLU A 692 -21.42 -0.81 46.47
N ARG A 693 -22.44 -1.15 45.66
CA ARG A 693 -23.85 -0.95 46.01
C ARG A 693 -24.26 -1.73 47.26
N SER A 694 -23.87 -3.00 47.35
CA SER A 694 -24.10 -3.83 48.52
C SER A 694 -23.42 -3.24 49.76
N GLN A 695 -22.19 -2.72 49.64
CA GLN A 695 -21.48 -2.08 50.74
C GLN A 695 -22.19 -0.81 51.25
N LEU A 696 -22.79 -0.02 50.35
CA LEU A 696 -23.61 1.13 50.72
C LEU A 696 -24.86 0.72 51.50
N ILE A 697 -25.53 -0.35 51.06
CA ILE A 697 -26.71 -0.89 51.76
C ILE A 697 -26.32 -1.41 53.15
N ILE A 698 -25.21 -2.14 53.25
CA ILE A 698 -24.66 -2.59 54.53
C ILE A 698 -24.42 -1.39 55.47
N ARG A 699 -23.74 -0.33 55.00
CA ARG A 699 -23.49 0.86 55.82
C ARG A 699 -24.77 1.54 56.28
N TYR A 700 -25.76 1.67 55.40
CA TYR A 700 -27.06 2.22 55.75
C TYR A 700 -27.74 1.40 56.86
N LEU A 701 -27.82 0.08 56.69
CA LEU A 701 -28.43 -0.83 57.67
C LEU A 701 -27.69 -0.82 59.02
N GLN A 702 -26.37 -0.74 59.00
CA GLN A 702 -25.55 -0.66 60.22
C GLN A 702 -25.72 0.68 60.96
N THR A 703 -26.03 1.75 60.24
CA THR A 703 -26.30 3.07 60.83
C THR A 703 -27.70 3.13 61.45
N GLU A 704 -28.70 2.58 60.77
CA GLU A 704 -30.09 2.52 61.24
C GLU A 704 -30.29 1.51 62.39
N ASN A 705 -29.50 0.43 62.43
CA ASN A 705 -29.60 -0.61 63.47
C ASN A 705 -28.22 -1.00 64.04
N PRO A 706 -27.66 -0.19 64.95
CA PRO A 706 -26.34 -0.43 65.54
C PRO A 706 -26.26 -1.73 66.36
N GLU A 707 -27.37 -2.16 66.97
CA GLU A 707 -27.44 -3.42 67.72
C GLU A 707 -27.31 -4.63 66.80
N ALA A 708 -28.02 -4.63 65.67
CA ALA A 708 -27.88 -5.67 64.64
C ALA A 708 -26.47 -5.69 64.02
N ALA A 709 -25.85 -4.51 63.83
CA ALA A 709 -24.48 -4.42 63.35
C ALA A 709 -23.48 -5.07 64.32
N ARG A 710 -23.66 -4.83 65.63
CA ARG A 710 -22.85 -5.46 66.68
C ARG A 710 -23.08 -6.97 66.73
N GLU A 711 -24.33 -7.43 66.70
CA GLU A 711 -24.67 -8.86 66.71
C GLU A 711 -24.09 -9.59 65.50
N GLN A 712 -24.10 -8.96 64.33
CA GLN A 712 -23.48 -9.51 63.13
C GLN A 712 -21.96 -9.58 63.23
N ALA A 713 -21.30 -8.52 63.73
CA ALA A 713 -19.85 -8.51 63.92
C ALA A 713 -19.42 -9.64 64.87
N ILE A 714 -20.21 -9.89 65.92
CA ILE A 714 -20.02 -11.02 66.84
C ILE A 714 -20.19 -12.36 66.11
N LYS A 715 -21.28 -12.56 65.36
CA LYS A 715 -21.51 -13.81 64.60
C LYS A 715 -20.42 -14.07 63.56
N GLN A 716 -19.93 -13.05 62.86
CA GLN A 716 -18.83 -13.18 61.91
C GLN A 716 -17.52 -13.53 62.62
N ALA A 717 -17.23 -12.88 63.75
CA ALA A 717 -16.05 -13.17 64.53
C ALA A 717 -16.06 -14.62 65.10
N ALA A 718 -17.22 -15.10 65.57
CA ALA A 718 -17.41 -16.44 66.10
C ALA A 718 -17.34 -17.58 65.06
N THR A 719 -17.49 -17.28 63.76
CA THR A 719 -17.26 -18.28 62.70
C THR A 719 -15.78 -18.41 62.31
N LEU A 720 -15.00 -17.35 62.53
CA LEU A 720 -13.57 -17.30 62.21
C LEU A 720 -12.70 -17.91 63.31
N PHE A 721 -13.07 -17.71 64.56
CA PHE A 721 -12.27 -18.11 65.73
C PHE A 721 -12.99 -19.13 66.61
N LYS A 722 -12.23 -20.01 67.25
CA LYS A 722 -12.74 -21.08 68.12
C LYS A 722 -12.07 -21.07 69.48
N ILE A 723 -12.78 -21.54 70.51
CA ILE A 723 -12.22 -21.77 71.84
C ILE A 723 -11.33 -23.02 71.77
N SER A 724 -10.08 -22.87 72.18
CA SER A 724 -9.07 -23.93 72.19
C SER A 724 -8.32 -23.95 73.52
N ALA A 725 -9.01 -24.18 74.63
CA ALA A 725 -8.48 -23.98 76.00
C ALA A 725 -7.17 -24.73 76.29
N ASP A 726 -7.00 -25.95 75.72
CA ASP A 726 -5.84 -26.83 75.93
C ASP A 726 -4.68 -26.57 74.96
N GLU A 727 -4.83 -25.65 74.00
CA GLU A 727 -3.75 -25.30 73.07
C GLU A 727 -2.73 -24.36 73.72
N GLU A 728 -1.53 -24.33 73.15
CA GLU A 728 -0.53 -23.32 73.48
C GLU A 728 -1.06 -21.91 73.16
N HIS A 729 -0.97 -20.99 74.13
CA HIS A 729 -1.46 -19.62 74.03
C HIS A 729 -0.35 -18.59 74.08
N PHE A 730 -0.62 -17.42 73.50
CA PHE A 730 0.21 -16.23 73.56
C PHE A 730 -0.54 -15.09 74.22
N VAL A 731 0.18 -14.22 74.92
CA VAL A 731 -0.37 -12.93 75.38
C VAL A 731 0.18 -11.84 74.48
N VAL A 732 -0.71 -11.08 73.85
CA VAL A 732 -0.37 -10.16 72.77
C VAL A 732 -0.81 -8.74 73.14
N VAL A 733 0.08 -7.80 72.90
CA VAL A 733 -0.21 -6.37 72.89
C VAL A 733 -0.14 -5.90 71.44
N SER A 734 -1.25 -5.42 70.90
CA SER A 734 -1.26 -4.73 69.61
C SER A 734 -1.03 -3.23 69.81
N VAL A 735 -0.08 -2.68 69.06
CA VAL A 735 0.24 -1.25 69.06
C VAL A 735 0.40 -0.72 67.63
N PRO A 736 -0.02 0.52 67.31
CA PRO A 736 0.28 1.13 66.03
C PRO A 736 1.78 1.21 65.76
N LYS A 737 2.23 0.99 64.53
CA LYS A 737 3.65 1.08 64.13
C LYS A 737 4.26 2.48 64.31
N THR A 738 3.42 3.50 64.40
CA THR A 738 3.84 4.87 64.73
C THR A 738 4.37 4.99 66.16
N GLN A 739 4.09 4.02 67.02
CA GLN A 739 4.53 3.99 68.40
C GLN A 739 5.74 3.07 68.58
N ASN A 740 6.48 3.26 69.67
CA ASN A 740 7.74 2.57 69.90
C ASN A 740 7.53 1.14 70.43
N SER A 741 7.13 0.22 69.53
CA SER A 741 6.91 -1.19 69.84
C SER A 741 8.18 -1.91 70.31
N ASN A 742 9.37 -1.42 69.96
CA ASN A 742 10.64 -1.96 70.46
C ASN A 742 10.85 -1.62 71.93
N GLN A 743 10.49 -0.39 72.34
CA GLN A 743 10.52 0.01 73.75
C GLN A 743 9.49 -0.79 74.56
N LEU A 744 8.29 -0.99 74.03
CA LEU A 744 7.29 -1.85 74.67
C LEU A 744 7.80 -3.29 74.84
N MET A 745 8.41 -3.87 73.80
CA MET A 745 9.02 -5.19 73.87
C MET A 745 10.09 -5.25 74.97
N PHE A 746 10.95 -4.23 75.07
CA PHE A 746 11.96 -4.13 76.12
C PHE A 746 11.33 -4.01 77.52
N ASN A 747 10.29 -3.20 77.68
CA ASN A 747 9.56 -3.05 78.94
C ASN A 747 8.93 -4.39 79.38
N ILE A 748 8.34 -5.16 78.46
CA ILE A 748 7.77 -6.49 78.74
C ILE A 748 8.87 -7.51 79.08
N ILE A 749 10.04 -7.45 78.43
CA ILE A 749 11.18 -8.31 78.77
C ILE A 749 11.64 -8.04 80.22
N ASN A 750 11.79 -6.77 80.61
CA ASN A 750 12.18 -6.42 81.99
C ASN A 750 11.12 -6.84 83.00
N PHE A 751 9.84 -6.63 82.68
CA PHE A 751 8.73 -7.11 83.48
C PHE A 751 8.80 -8.63 83.73
N ASN A 752 9.11 -9.40 82.69
CA ASN A 752 9.26 -10.85 82.79
C ASN A 752 10.45 -11.26 83.64
N ILE A 753 11.58 -10.55 83.54
CA ILE A 753 12.76 -10.80 84.37
C ILE A 753 12.44 -10.56 85.85
N ASP A 754 11.69 -9.50 86.15
CA ASP A 754 11.39 -9.10 87.53
C ASP A 754 10.27 -9.93 88.17
N ASN A 755 9.29 -10.39 87.39
CA ASN A 755 8.05 -10.99 87.92
C ASN A 755 7.85 -12.47 87.54
N PHE A 756 8.59 -12.97 86.54
CA PHE A 756 8.46 -14.32 86.00
C PHE A 756 9.83 -14.97 85.80
N SER A 757 10.80 -14.70 86.69
CA SER A 757 12.20 -15.14 86.59
C SER A 757 12.40 -16.66 86.51
N GLU A 758 11.45 -17.45 87.02
CA GLU A 758 11.46 -18.91 86.97
C GLU A 758 10.84 -19.47 85.67
N SER A 759 10.25 -18.62 84.83
CA SER A 759 9.61 -19.00 83.57
C SER A 759 10.49 -18.60 82.37
N GLU A 760 10.73 -19.51 81.43
CA GLU A 760 11.51 -19.24 80.20
C GLU A 760 10.68 -18.47 79.13
N LEU A 761 10.05 -17.37 79.53
CA LEU A 761 9.17 -16.58 78.66
C LEU A 761 9.98 -15.83 77.59
N LYS A 762 9.54 -15.95 76.34
CA LYS A 762 10.14 -15.24 75.20
C LYS A 762 9.20 -14.16 74.71
N VAL A 763 9.73 -12.98 74.45
CA VAL A 763 8.98 -11.90 73.84
C VAL A 763 9.35 -11.82 72.36
N LYS A 764 8.35 -11.87 71.50
CA LYS A 764 8.48 -11.73 70.05
C LYS A 764 7.75 -10.49 69.58
N LYS A 765 8.18 -9.99 68.44
CA LYS A 765 7.51 -8.91 67.72
C LYS A 765 7.21 -9.38 66.31
N ASP A 766 5.94 -9.27 65.94
CA ASP A 766 5.46 -9.49 64.59
C ASP A 766 4.83 -8.19 64.08
N ASP A 767 4.91 -7.95 62.78
CA ASP A 767 4.28 -6.80 62.15
C ASP A 767 3.07 -7.24 61.32
N LEU A 768 1.94 -6.56 61.50
CA LEU A 768 0.69 -6.79 60.80
C LEU A 768 0.17 -5.46 60.22
N ASN A 769 0.44 -5.22 58.94
CA ASN A 769 0.13 -3.96 58.25
C ASN A 769 0.64 -2.72 59.02
N ALA A 770 -0.27 -1.89 59.54
CA ALA A 770 0.04 -0.67 60.29
C ALA A 770 0.23 -0.89 61.81
N ILE A 771 0.18 -2.15 62.26
CA ILE A 771 0.19 -2.55 63.67
C ILE A 771 1.41 -3.46 63.93
N SER A 772 2.05 -3.30 65.07
CA SER A 772 3.01 -4.26 65.62
C SER A 772 2.34 -5.07 66.73
N LEU A 773 2.49 -6.38 66.69
CA LEU A 773 2.05 -7.33 67.70
C LEU A 773 3.27 -7.71 68.54
N VAL A 774 3.31 -7.28 69.80
CA VAL A 774 4.31 -7.72 70.77
C VAL A 774 3.71 -8.86 71.56
N SER A 775 4.23 -10.08 71.37
CA SER A 775 3.68 -11.31 71.92
C SER A 775 4.63 -11.94 72.92
N VAL A 776 4.09 -12.41 74.04
CA VAL A 776 4.76 -13.27 75.00
C VAL A 776 4.39 -14.70 74.66
N VAL A 777 5.39 -15.48 74.29
CA VAL A 777 5.27 -16.86 73.86
C VAL A 777 6.16 -17.73 74.77
N SER A 778 5.75 -18.91 75.23
CA SER A 778 4.50 -19.63 74.97
C SER A 778 3.91 -20.13 76.29
N PHE A 779 2.59 -20.00 76.47
CA PHE A 779 1.88 -20.54 77.63
C PHE A 779 1.24 -21.87 77.27
N GLU A 780 1.26 -22.86 78.17
CA GLU A 780 0.78 -24.22 77.88
C GLU A 780 -0.71 -24.29 77.56
N ASN A 781 -1.52 -23.40 78.15
CA ASN A 781 -2.98 -23.39 78.01
C ASN A 781 -3.56 -21.98 78.24
N GLU A 782 -4.86 -21.85 78.02
CA GLU A 782 -5.61 -20.59 78.18
C GLU A 782 -5.49 -20.03 79.60
N GLU A 783 -5.54 -20.89 80.62
CA GLU A 783 -5.49 -20.52 82.03
C GLU A 783 -4.19 -19.77 82.38
N LYS A 784 -3.03 -20.34 82.01
CA LYS A 784 -1.71 -19.72 82.25
C LYS A 784 -1.54 -18.40 81.49
N ALA A 785 -2.04 -18.33 80.25
CA ALA A 785 -2.00 -17.09 79.47
C ALA A 785 -2.92 -16.02 80.07
N SER A 786 -4.11 -16.39 80.53
CA SER A 786 -5.07 -15.50 81.19
C SER A 786 -4.55 -14.97 82.53
N GLU A 787 -3.84 -15.80 83.30
CA GLU A 787 -3.18 -15.37 84.54
C GLU A 787 -2.08 -14.34 84.25
N TYR A 788 -1.19 -14.62 83.29
CA TYR A 788 -0.16 -13.67 82.87
C TYR A 788 -0.78 -12.36 82.35
N PHE A 789 -1.80 -12.47 81.50
CA PHE A 789 -2.58 -11.33 80.99
C PHE A 789 -3.13 -10.46 82.13
N SER A 790 -3.72 -11.09 83.14
CA SER A 790 -4.27 -10.41 84.32
C SER A 790 -3.20 -9.72 85.17
N GLN A 791 -1.99 -10.30 85.26
CA GLN A 791 -0.87 -9.66 85.95
C GLN A 791 -0.30 -8.50 85.15
N LEU A 792 -0.12 -8.65 83.83
CA LEU A 792 0.38 -7.60 82.95
C LEU A 792 -0.50 -6.33 83.02
N GLN A 793 -1.82 -6.50 83.11
CA GLN A 793 -2.76 -5.37 83.23
C GLN A 793 -2.64 -4.57 84.54
N LYS A 794 -2.03 -5.13 85.60
CA LYS A 794 -1.82 -4.42 86.87
C LYS A 794 -0.65 -3.42 86.83
N TYR A 795 0.14 -3.43 85.76
CA TYR A 795 1.33 -2.58 85.61
C TYR A 795 1.17 -1.62 84.43
N PRO A 796 0.32 -0.58 84.55
CA PRO A 796 0.05 0.37 83.47
C PRO A 796 1.30 1.14 83.01
N ASP A 797 2.28 1.32 83.89
CA ASP A 797 3.57 1.98 83.58
C ASP A 797 4.36 1.27 82.48
N LEU A 798 4.13 -0.03 82.24
CA LEU A 798 4.75 -0.78 81.13
C LEU A 798 4.39 -0.18 79.77
N PHE A 799 3.22 0.45 79.69
CA PHE A 799 2.69 1.05 78.49
C PHE A 799 2.98 2.55 78.40
N ARG A 800 3.74 3.17 79.33
CA ARG A 800 3.95 4.65 79.34
C ARG A 800 4.52 5.24 78.04
N ASP A 801 5.26 4.44 77.28
CA ASP A 801 5.98 4.83 76.06
C ASP A 801 5.15 4.54 74.78
N VAL A 802 3.92 4.04 74.96
CA VAL A 802 2.93 3.74 73.93
C VAL A 802 1.58 4.32 74.37
N ASP A 803 0.78 4.88 73.48
CA ASP A 803 -0.49 5.47 73.86
C ASP A 803 -1.48 4.40 74.32
N ALA A 804 -1.74 4.37 75.63
CA ALA A 804 -2.61 3.39 76.28
C ALA A 804 -4.05 3.41 75.76
N THR A 805 -4.52 4.49 75.12
CA THR A 805 -5.89 4.57 74.59
C THR A 805 -6.10 3.78 73.31
N ASN A 806 -5.01 3.45 72.59
CA ASN A 806 -5.07 2.80 71.26
C ASN A 806 -4.52 1.37 71.25
N ASN A 807 -4.09 0.85 72.39
CA ASN A 807 -3.48 -0.48 72.50
C ASN A 807 -4.51 -1.52 72.95
N GLN A 808 -4.55 -2.68 72.30
CA GLN A 808 -5.39 -3.79 72.73
C GLN A 808 -4.51 -4.91 73.30
N VAL A 809 -4.84 -5.37 74.50
CA VAL A 809 -4.20 -6.50 75.16
C VAL A 809 -5.17 -7.67 75.16
N PHE A 810 -4.72 -8.83 74.71
CA PHE A 810 -5.52 -10.06 74.64
C PHE A 810 -4.63 -11.29 74.76
N PHE A 811 -5.22 -12.44 75.08
CA PHE A 811 -4.57 -13.74 74.93
C PHE A 811 -5.22 -14.51 73.78
N ILE A 812 -4.45 -15.37 73.12
CA ILE A 812 -4.87 -16.04 71.88
C ILE A 812 -4.18 -17.38 71.71
N SER A 813 -4.94 -18.41 71.29
CA SER A 813 -4.37 -19.73 70.98
C SER A 813 -3.48 -19.67 69.74
N THR A 814 -2.52 -20.58 69.64
CA THR A 814 -1.60 -20.66 68.49
C THR A 814 -2.36 -20.77 67.16
N THR A 815 -3.44 -21.55 67.11
CA THR A 815 -4.28 -21.70 65.91
C THR A 815 -4.95 -20.38 65.51
N ASN A 816 -5.58 -19.70 66.47
CA ASN A 816 -6.23 -18.41 66.20
C ASN A 816 -5.21 -17.32 65.85
N PHE A 817 -4.01 -17.33 66.45
CA PHE A 817 -2.94 -16.36 66.18
C PHE A 817 -2.40 -16.50 64.76
N ASN A 818 -2.21 -17.72 64.30
CA ASN A 818 -1.80 -17.99 62.91
C ASN A 818 -2.87 -17.52 61.91
N LEU A 819 -4.15 -17.77 62.20
CA LEU A 819 -5.27 -17.30 61.37
C LEU A 819 -5.35 -15.76 61.34
N LEU A 820 -5.25 -15.14 62.51
CA LEU A 820 -5.24 -13.68 62.66
C LEU A 820 -4.14 -13.05 61.81
N LYS A 821 -2.91 -13.58 61.87
CA LYS A 821 -1.76 -13.08 61.10
C LYS A 821 -1.91 -13.31 59.60
N ARG A 822 -2.29 -14.53 59.20
CA ARG A 822 -2.42 -14.90 57.78
C ARG A 822 -3.47 -14.06 57.07
N ASP A 823 -4.61 -13.84 57.72
CA ASP A 823 -5.79 -13.24 57.08
C ASP A 823 -6.02 -11.77 57.52
N ASN A 824 -5.09 -11.20 58.31
CA ASN A 824 -5.13 -9.85 58.87
C ASN A 824 -6.46 -9.51 59.60
N LYS A 825 -6.84 -10.36 60.55
CA LYS A 825 -8.17 -10.32 61.23
C LYS A 825 -8.12 -9.85 62.69
N LEU A 826 -7.28 -8.85 62.99
CA LEU A 826 -7.12 -8.35 64.37
C LEU A 826 -8.42 -7.81 64.97
N GLU A 827 -9.13 -6.93 64.26
CA GLU A 827 -10.39 -6.33 64.75
C GLU A 827 -11.47 -7.37 65.02
N GLN A 828 -11.59 -8.37 64.14
CA GLN A 828 -12.52 -9.48 64.32
C GLN A 828 -12.13 -10.33 65.52
N TYR A 829 -10.83 -10.54 65.75
CA TYR A 829 -10.37 -11.27 66.93
C TYR A 829 -10.64 -10.51 68.23
N ILE A 830 -10.41 -9.20 68.26
CA ILE A 830 -10.75 -8.37 69.44
C ILE A 830 -12.25 -8.42 69.73
N THR A 831 -13.08 -8.37 68.68
CA THR A 831 -14.54 -8.52 68.80
C THR A 831 -14.90 -9.88 69.41
N TYR A 832 -14.32 -10.96 68.89
CA TYR A 832 -14.49 -12.31 69.43
C TYR A 832 -14.01 -12.43 70.89
N PHE A 833 -12.83 -11.89 71.19
CA PHE A 833 -12.19 -11.97 72.49
C PHE A 833 -13.01 -11.25 73.57
N ASN A 834 -13.49 -10.04 73.27
CA ASN A 834 -14.32 -9.28 74.20
C ASN A 834 -15.64 -9.99 74.48
N ASP A 835 -16.26 -10.61 73.47
CA ASP A 835 -17.51 -11.34 73.63
C ASP A 835 -17.35 -12.65 74.41
N THR A 836 -16.24 -13.35 74.17
CA THR A 836 -16.02 -14.71 74.72
C THR A 836 -15.38 -14.70 76.10
N PHE A 837 -14.47 -13.76 76.39
CA PHE A 837 -13.61 -13.79 77.58
C PHE A 837 -13.72 -12.56 78.49
N ARG A 838 -14.41 -11.48 78.08
CA ARG A 838 -14.58 -10.25 78.89
C ARG A 838 -16.02 -9.91 79.26
N ASN A 839 -17.01 -10.52 78.62
CA ASN A 839 -18.42 -10.31 78.91
C ASN A 839 -18.93 -11.20 80.05
#